data_AF-A0A7C4Z0C4-F1
#
_entry.id   AF-A0A7C4Z0C4-F1
#
_cell.length_a   1.000
_cell.length_b   1.000
_cell.length_c   1.000
_cell.angle_alpha   90.00
_cell.angle_beta   90.00
_cell.angle_gamma   90.00
#
_symmetry.space_group_name_H-M   'P 1'
#
loop_
_entity.id
_entity.type
_entity.pdbx_description
1 polymer ?
#
loop_
_entity_poly.entity_id
_entity_poly.type
_entity_poly.pdbx_seq_one_letter_code
_entity_poly.pdbx_strand_id
1 'polypeptide(L)'
;MATLAIISLISLNLIQTQIPDEPWEHYFHNPLPTEGLPDLRNSFFQPVCVIGSSPEEKIYLGTYYGLYTITTNSSHWEKVAEISGPIFDLLRVGKNKLYCGAWNGLYEFKDSKFTLIDRTEGKPIVALAYANDTLIFGGPDGIFQLDKNTNSLKKLDVSVPRSIRGIAIDAEANIWIATDIGLVRIKDSKVDHYTHKEDIFDEEYPQHRELISNALTSLAYLPRNELWVGGLGGINILKDGNGTKKIPYTRFPSGEITSLLFDKGKNAVWVGTANGIVLLRGKEKKVFRSRRWLLSDHVKDLDLYNGKLFISTANGVSILKSEMKTLEEKAEYFEQVAQQRHTREPGIVEKCKLRIPGDLNSWEPMDTDNDGGYTTMYLAYLALKYAVTKDESVKERAKNIFKGIAFLEEVTEAPGFIARTVIPSSWKEMADANKKYTPEEEVYEKVIDPRYKIVEERWRPSRDGKWLWKGDTSSDEITAHFFGLAIYYDFCADEPEKGKVRNLLKRIMDRIIDGGYVLRDIDGEHTRWGVWSPEKLKHDPHWLNERGINAVEILSYLKTTYHVTGDEKYQKEYEKLLIDEDYASLVKRAKNYGASAITHIDDELLAFAYPALFRYETEEKWLKLYRESIDHWYRGAQNEKSPMFNFIYAWCTGSDPNLKDSIATLRDIPFDLINWTVDNSNREDVKLTRKPILEKIQTSPLLPPSERGVIRWDKNCWEAIQGDGGRTEWAPTFYLFPYWLGRHLNLILPPQPQK
;
A
#
# COMPACT_ATOMS: atom_id res chain seq x y z
N MET A 1 16.38 32.85 -44.78
CA MET A 1 16.61 31.54 -45.43
C MET A 1 17.42 30.68 -44.48
N ALA A 2 16.79 29.59 -44.04
CA ALA A 2 17.31 28.36 -43.44
C ALA A 2 18.61 28.38 -42.61
N THR A 3 18.43 28.38 -41.28
CA THR A 3 19.24 27.52 -40.39
C THR A 3 18.32 26.94 -39.31
N LEU A 4 17.57 25.89 -39.69
CA LEU A 4 17.01 24.93 -38.74
C LEU A 4 18.17 24.08 -38.22
N ALA A 5 18.72 24.43 -37.06
CA ALA A 5 19.58 23.54 -36.33
C ALA A 5 18.68 22.54 -35.59
N ILE A 6 18.76 21.31 -36.05
CA ILE A 6 18.10 20.11 -35.54
C ILE A 6 18.36 20.00 -34.03
N ILE A 7 17.33 20.27 -33.23
CA ILE A 7 17.24 19.68 -31.89
C ILE A 7 17.04 18.20 -32.16
N SER A 8 18.14 17.47 -32.03
CA SER A 8 18.17 16.01 -32.01
C SER A 8 17.25 15.56 -30.88
N LEU A 9 16.00 15.25 -31.20
CA LEU A 9 15.29 14.12 -30.62
C LEU A 9 16.29 12.96 -30.64
N ILE A 10 16.94 12.70 -29.51
CA ILE A 10 17.55 11.39 -29.26
C ILE A 10 16.37 10.42 -29.27
N SER A 11 16.03 10.00 -30.48
CA SER A 11 15.27 8.81 -30.76
C SER A 11 16.22 7.67 -30.43
N LEU A 12 16.31 7.36 -29.14
CA LEU A 12 16.75 6.07 -28.66
C LEU A 12 15.77 5.04 -29.24
N ASN A 13 15.98 4.66 -30.50
CA ASN A 13 15.47 3.44 -31.11
C ASN A 13 16.24 2.24 -30.53
N LEU A 14 16.36 2.18 -29.21
CA LEU A 14 16.55 0.92 -28.51
C LEU A 14 15.15 0.35 -28.33
N ILE A 15 14.99 -0.94 -28.64
CA ILE A 15 13.73 -1.67 -28.42
C ILE A 15 13.53 -1.75 -26.91
N GLN A 16 13.02 -0.66 -26.32
CA GLN A 16 12.65 -0.63 -24.92
C GLN A 16 11.44 -1.53 -24.79
N THR A 17 11.48 -2.46 -23.84
CA THR A 17 10.32 -3.32 -23.59
C THR A 17 9.17 -2.39 -23.21
N GLN A 18 8.05 -2.47 -23.92
CA GLN A 18 6.85 -1.71 -23.62
C GLN A 18 5.84 -2.64 -22.96
N ILE A 19 5.11 -2.16 -21.97
CA ILE A 19 4.07 -2.95 -21.30
C ILE A 19 2.70 -2.33 -21.61
N PRO A 20 1.77 -3.08 -22.22
CA PRO A 20 0.39 -2.62 -22.37
C PRO A 20 -0.28 -2.48 -21.01
N ASP A 21 -1.11 -1.43 -20.88
CA ASP A 21 -1.99 -1.27 -19.72
C ASP A 21 -3.16 -2.26 -19.80
N GLU A 22 -2.85 -3.51 -19.50
CA GLU A 22 -3.83 -4.59 -19.42
C GLU A 22 -4.56 -4.56 -18.08
N PRO A 23 -5.89 -4.76 -18.07
CA PRO A 23 -6.66 -4.86 -16.84
C PRO A 23 -6.10 -5.94 -15.91
N TRP A 24 -5.99 -5.64 -14.62
CA TRP A 24 -5.68 -6.62 -13.58
C TRP A 24 -6.76 -6.64 -12.50
N GLU A 25 -6.82 -7.74 -11.78
CA GLU A 25 -7.74 -7.92 -10.66
C GLU A 25 -7.25 -7.13 -9.43
N HIS A 26 -8.00 -6.12 -9.01
CA HIS A 26 -7.81 -5.37 -7.77
C HIS A 26 -8.93 -5.66 -6.78
N TYR A 27 -8.61 -5.72 -5.49
CA TYR A 27 -9.56 -5.97 -4.43
C TYR A 27 -9.94 -4.66 -3.71
N PHE A 28 -11.18 -4.59 -3.23
CA PHE A 28 -11.72 -3.47 -2.47
C PHE A 28 -12.35 -4.00 -1.19
N HIS A 29 -12.08 -3.32 -0.07
CA HIS A 29 -12.63 -3.64 1.23
C HIS A 29 -13.87 -2.78 1.50
N ASN A 30 -14.97 -3.45 1.85
CA ASN A 30 -16.21 -2.83 2.30
C ASN A 30 -16.59 -3.47 3.65
N PRO A 31 -16.27 -2.86 4.80
CA PRO A 31 -16.66 -3.41 6.09
C PRO A 31 -18.18 -3.28 6.29
N LEU A 32 -18.80 -4.30 6.89
CA LEU A 32 -20.16 -4.15 7.41
C LEU A 32 -20.14 -3.34 8.72
N PRO A 33 -21.22 -2.58 9.02
CA PRO A 33 -21.34 -1.89 10.30
C PRO A 33 -21.31 -2.90 11.45
N THR A 34 -20.87 -2.48 12.63
CA THR A 34 -20.78 -3.34 13.83
C THR A 34 -21.89 -3.09 14.83
N GLU A 35 -22.77 -2.13 14.58
CA GLU A 35 -23.86 -1.79 15.48
C GLU A 35 -24.86 -2.95 15.61
N GLY A 36 -25.29 -3.26 16.84
CA GLY A 36 -26.18 -4.39 17.14
C GLY A 36 -25.47 -5.73 17.38
N LEU A 37 -24.17 -5.84 17.05
CA LEU A 37 -23.38 -7.04 17.36
C LEU A 37 -22.95 -7.08 18.84
N PRO A 38 -22.87 -8.27 19.45
CA PRO A 38 -22.24 -8.44 20.76
C PRO A 38 -20.71 -8.33 20.66
N ASP A 39 -20.01 -8.32 21.80
CA ASP A 39 -18.55 -8.45 21.79
C ASP A 39 -18.13 -9.80 21.20
N LEU A 40 -17.41 -9.75 20.08
CA LEU A 40 -17.01 -10.90 19.28
C LEU A 40 -15.63 -11.45 19.67
N ARG A 41 -14.81 -10.71 20.44
CA ARG A 41 -13.38 -11.00 20.62
C ARG A 41 -13.09 -12.36 21.25
N ASN A 42 -13.99 -12.84 22.11
CA ASN A 42 -13.85 -14.11 22.81
C ASN A 42 -14.66 -15.26 22.17
N SER A 43 -15.28 -15.03 21.01
CA SER A 43 -16.05 -16.07 20.33
C SER A 43 -15.09 -17.01 19.60
N PHE A 44 -15.06 -18.28 20.02
CA PHE A 44 -14.23 -19.30 19.37
C PHE A 44 -14.78 -19.65 17.98
N PHE A 45 -16.10 -19.90 17.90
CA PHE A 45 -16.83 -20.09 16.66
C PHE A 45 -17.50 -18.78 16.24
N GLN A 46 -17.35 -18.40 14.97
CA GLN A 46 -18.05 -17.26 14.39
C GLN A 46 -18.38 -17.51 12.91
N PRO A 47 -19.18 -18.56 12.59
CA PRO A 47 -19.47 -18.90 11.21
C PRO A 47 -20.22 -17.77 10.51
N VAL A 48 -19.89 -17.49 9.26
CA VAL A 48 -20.57 -16.51 8.42
C VAL A 48 -21.18 -17.20 7.22
N CYS A 49 -22.42 -16.83 6.88
CA CYS A 49 -23.06 -17.35 5.68
C CYS A 49 -23.98 -16.31 5.06
N VAL A 50 -23.99 -16.25 3.73
CA VAL A 50 -24.81 -15.31 2.96
C VAL A 50 -25.83 -16.05 2.11
N ILE A 51 -27.07 -15.57 2.06
CA ILE A 51 -28.11 -16.07 1.15
C ILE A 51 -28.84 -14.91 0.45
N GLY A 52 -29.76 -15.23 -0.46
CA GLY A 52 -30.58 -14.24 -1.17
C GLY A 52 -29.96 -13.77 -2.47
N SER A 53 -30.37 -12.62 -3.00
CA SER A 53 -29.83 -12.11 -4.27
C SER A 53 -29.52 -10.63 -4.16
N SER A 54 -28.43 -10.19 -4.79
CA SER A 54 -28.10 -8.77 -4.89
C SER A 54 -29.30 -7.97 -5.44
N PRO A 55 -29.64 -6.80 -4.85
CA PRO A 55 -28.91 -6.09 -3.79
C PRO A 55 -29.35 -6.44 -2.35
N GLU A 56 -30.24 -7.41 -2.16
CA GLU A 56 -30.78 -7.82 -0.84
C GLU A 56 -30.08 -9.09 -0.33
N GLU A 57 -28.76 -9.10 -0.35
CA GLU A 57 -27.98 -10.18 0.25
C GLU A 57 -28.19 -10.14 1.77
N LYS A 58 -28.61 -11.26 2.35
CA LYS A 58 -28.80 -11.41 3.79
C LYS A 58 -27.64 -12.19 4.37
N ILE A 59 -26.88 -11.53 5.22
CA ILE A 59 -25.72 -12.08 5.92
C ILE A 59 -26.19 -12.60 7.27
N TYR A 60 -25.73 -13.78 7.63
CA TYR A 60 -25.90 -14.40 8.93
C TYR A 60 -24.55 -14.61 9.58
N LEU A 61 -24.45 -14.26 10.85
CA LEU A 61 -23.25 -14.41 11.67
C LEU A 61 -23.59 -15.19 12.93
N GLY A 62 -23.01 -16.37 13.07
CA GLY A 62 -23.07 -17.15 14.29
C GLY A 62 -22.18 -16.55 15.38
N THR A 63 -22.65 -16.56 16.62
CA THR A 63 -21.89 -16.08 17.78
C THR A 63 -22.14 -16.99 18.98
N TYR A 64 -21.37 -16.81 20.06
CA TYR A 64 -21.67 -17.41 21.36
C TYR A 64 -23.08 -17.07 21.89
N TYR A 65 -23.63 -15.90 21.51
CA TYR A 65 -24.89 -15.39 22.07
C TYR A 65 -26.13 -15.70 21.23
N GLY A 66 -25.97 -16.28 20.04
CA GLY A 66 -27.06 -16.48 19.08
C GLY A 66 -26.64 -16.24 17.64
N LEU A 67 -27.61 -16.35 16.76
CA LEU A 67 -27.47 -16.01 15.35
C LEU A 67 -27.87 -14.54 15.14
N TYR A 68 -27.04 -13.79 14.43
CA TYR A 68 -27.31 -12.40 14.06
C TYR A 68 -27.45 -12.28 12.55
N THR A 69 -28.21 -11.31 12.08
CA THR A 69 -28.41 -11.06 10.66
C THR A 69 -28.40 -9.59 10.30
N ILE A 70 -27.95 -9.29 9.09
CA ILE A 70 -28.00 -7.97 8.48
C ILE A 70 -28.23 -8.11 6.97
N THR A 71 -28.83 -7.09 6.36
CA THR A 71 -28.85 -6.94 4.90
C THR A 71 -27.78 -5.94 4.49
N THR A 72 -27.24 -6.04 3.27
CA THR A 72 -26.18 -5.15 2.78
C THR A 72 -26.54 -3.65 2.79
N ASN A 73 -27.82 -3.29 2.92
CA ASN A 73 -28.30 -1.90 2.97
C ASN A 73 -28.67 -1.43 4.39
N SER A 74 -28.58 -2.31 5.40
CA SER A 74 -28.85 -1.95 6.80
C SER A 74 -27.60 -1.44 7.49
N SER A 75 -27.77 -0.54 8.46
CA SER A 75 -26.70 -0.07 9.35
C SER A 75 -26.61 -0.86 10.66
N HIS A 76 -27.53 -1.78 10.92
CA HIS A 76 -27.70 -2.43 12.22
C HIS A 76 -27.93 -3.94 12.10
N TRP A 77 -27.27 -4.71 12.97
CA TRP A 77 -27.44 -6.16 13.08
C TRP A 77 -28.58 -6.53 14.01
N GLU A 78 -29.43 -7.46 13.57
CA GLU A 78 -30.55 -7.97 14.35
C GLU A 78 -30.28 -9.38 14.85
N LYS A 79 -30.66 -9.65 16.10
CA LYS A 79 -30.62 -11.02 16.63
C LYS A 79 -31.81 -11.83 16.09
N VAL A 80 -31.53 -13.00 15.55
CA VAL A 80 -32.55 -13.95 15.08
C VAL A 80 -33.23 -14.59 16.28
N ALA A 81 -34.55 -14.39 16.41
CA ALA A 81 -35.29 -14.76 17.62
C ALA A 81 -35.42 -16.27 17.83
N GLU A 82 -35.43 -17.06 16.75
CA GLU A 82 -35.66 -18.50 16.77
C GLU A 82 -34.49 -19.30 17.35
N ILE A 83 -33.28 -18.72 17.40
CA ILE A 83 -32.08 -19.40 17.86
C ILE A 83 -31.38 -18.54 18.92
N SER A 84 -31.55 -18.92 20.18
CA SER A 84 -30.79 -18.39 21.30
C SER A 84 -29.60 -19.29 21.60
N GLY A 85 -28.44 -18.72 21.94
CA GLY A 85 -27.25 -19.49 22.36
C GLY A 85 -26.21 -19.78 21.26
N PRO A 86 -25.13 -20.52 21.58
CA PRO A 86 -23.98 -20.66 20.68
C PRO A 86 -24.30 -21.27 19.33
N ILE A 87 -23.76 -20.66 18.28
CA ILE A 87 -23.79 -21.15 16.89
C ILE A 87 -22.39 -21.61 16.51
N PHE A 88 -22.29 -22.79 15.92
CA PHE A 88 -21.00 -23.43 15.61
C PHE A 88 -20.72 -23.49 14.12
N ASP A 89 -21.74 -23.70 13.28
CA ASP A 89 -21.56 -23.78 11.83
C ASP A 89 -22.81 -23.30 11.06
N LEU A 90 -22.59 -22.77 9.87
CA LEU A 90 -23.63 -22.29 8.94
C LEU A 90 -23.34 -22.83 7.54
N LEU A 91 -24.27 -23.60 6.98
CA LEU A 91 -24.10 -24.24 5.68
C LEU A 91 -25.18 -23.82 4.68
N ARG A 92 -24.77 -23.09 3.65
CA ARG A 92 -25.63 -22.77 2.50
C ARG A 92 -25.85 -23.99 1.60
N VAL A 93 -27.10 -24.29 1.29
CA VAL A 93 -27.51 -25.33 0.33
C VAL A 93 -28.37 -24.70 -0.78
N GLY A 94 -27.73 -24.31 -1.87
CA GLY A 94 -28.38 -23.54 -2.94
C GLY A 94 -28.58 -22.06 -2.56
N LYS A 95 -29.50 -21.35 -3.21
CA LYS A 95 -29.62 -19.88 -3.05
C LYS A 95 -30.35 -19.42 -1.78
N ASN A 96 -31.36 -20.19 -1.34
CA ASN A 96 -32.31 -19.77 -0.30
C ASN A 96 -32.47 -20.80 0.83
N LYS A 97 -31.61 -21.81 0.91
CA LYS A 97 -31.61 -22.76 2.04
C LYS A 97 -30.30 -22.67 2.79
N LEU A 98 -30.41 -22.72 4.11
CA LEU A 98 -29.33 -22.60 5.05
C LEU A 98 -29.59 -23.56 6.21
N TYR A 99 -28.57 -24.32 6.61
CA TYR A 99 -28.59 -25.09 7.84
C TYR A 99 -27.71 -24.41 8.88
N CYS A 100 -28.12 -24.52 10.14
CA CYS A 100 -27.41 -23.91 11.26
C CYS A 100 -27.17 -24.97 12.35
N GLY A 101 -25.90 -25.24 12.64
CA GLY A 101 -25.46 -26.09 13.73
C GLY A 101 -25.36 -25.26 15.01
N ALA A 102 -26.13 -25.62 16.02
CA ALA A 102 -26.22 -24.88 17.27
C ALA A 102 -26.01 -25.78 18.49
N TRP A 103 -25.89 -25.17 19.66
CA TRP A 103 -25.70 -25.83 20.95
C TRP A 103 -26.75 -26.89 21.33
N ASN A 104 -27.97 -26.77 20.79
CA ASN A 104 -29.09 -27.66 21.10
C ASN A 104 -29.60 -28.45 19.87
N GLY A 105 -28.94 -28.36 18.72
CA GLY A 105 -29.36 -29.14 17.56
C GLY A 105 -29.07 -28.50 16.21
N LEU A 106 -29.74 -29.05 15.20
CA LEU A 106 -29.67 -28.61 13.82
C LEU A 106 -30.94 -27.81 13.48
N TYR A 107 -30.75 -26.60 12.97
CA TYR A 107 -31.83 -25.77 12.45
C TYR A 107 -31.82 -25.73 10.93
N GLU A 108 -33.01 -25.67 10.32
CA GLU A 108 -33.20 -25.44 8.89
C GLU A 108 -33.85 -24.07 8.69
N PHE A 109 -33.29 -23.26 7.79
CA PHE A 109 -33.92 -22.02 7.34
C PHE A 109 -34.94 -22.34 6.24
N LYS A 110 -36.22 -22.15 6.56
CA LYS A 110 -37.36 -22.41 5.67
C LYS A 110 -38.46 -21.39 5.93
N ASP A 111 -39.11 -20.92 4.88
CA ASP A 111 -40.24 -19.98 4.96
C ASP A 111 -39.91 -18.72 5.80
N SER A 112 -38.72 -18.16 5.58
CA SER A 112 -38.18 -16.97 6.24
C SER A 112 -37.92 -17.10 7.75
N LYS A 113 -37.93 -18.30 8.31
CA LYS A 113 -37.63 -18.58 9.72
C LYS A 113 -36.70 -19.78 9.89
N PHE A 114 -36.06 -19.86 11.04
CA PHE A 114 -35.32 -21.07 11.42
C PHE A 114 -36.23 -22.00 12.22
N THR A 115 -36.24 -23.28 11.85
CA THR A 115 -36.97 -24.33 12.57
C THR A 115 -35.99 -25.39 13.06
N LEU A 116 -36.12 -25.78 14.33
CA LEU A 116 -35.32 -26.86 14.91
C LEU A 116 -35.75 -28.20 14.30
N ILE A 117 -34.79 -28.99 13.83
CA ILE A 117 -35.03 -30.37 13.43
C ILE A 117 -35.01 -31.21 14.71
N ASP A 118 -36.20 -31.52 15.23
CA ASP A 118 -36.47 -32.23 16.50
C ASP A 118 -36.06 -33.72 16.51
N ARG A 119 -34.95 -34.06 15.85
CA ARG A 119 -34.38 -35.40 15.76
C ARG A 119 -32.93 -35.46 16.23
N THR A 120 -32.37 -34.33 16.68
CA THR A 120 -31.03 -34.24 17.26
C THR A 120 -31.02 -34.45 18.78
N GLU A 121 -32.18 -34.64 19.42
CA GLU A 121 -32.32 -34.91 20.86
C GLU A 121 -31.62 -33.86 21.76
N GLY A 122 -31.58 -32.60 21.34
CA GLY A 122 -30.92 -31.53 22.10
C GLY A 122 -29.38 -31.53 22.03
N LYS A 123 -28.78 -32.39 21.20
CA LYS A 123 -27.31 -32.54 21.10
C LYS A 123 -26.68 -31.40 20.29
N PRO A 124 -25.50 -30.89 20.68
CA PRO A 124 -24.81 -29.84 19.96
C PRO A 124 -24.30 -30.32 18.60
N ILE A 125 -24.56 -29.51 17.56
CA ILE A 125 -24.10 -29.78 16.20
C ILE A 125 -23.03 -28.76 15.81
N VAL A 126 -21.81 -29.23 15.64
CA VAL A 126 -20.59 -28.40 15.52
C VAL A 126 -20.14 -28.22 14.08
N ALA A 127 -20.42 -29.19 13.21
CA ALA A 127 -20.00 -29.13 11.80
C ALA A 127 -21.05 -29.78 10.89
N LEU A 128 -21.17 -29.24 9.68
CA LEU A 128 -22.14 -29.59 8.65
C LEU A 128 -21.43 -29.78 7.29
N ALA A 129 -21.91 -30.72 6.48
CA ALA A 129 -21.51 -30.85 5.08
C ALA A 129 -22.67 -31.39 4.24
N TYR A 130 -22.81 -30.91 3.01
CA TYR A 130 -23.87 -31.34 2.10
C TYR A 130 -23.32 -31.72 0.73
N ALA A 131 -23.64 -32.93 0.28
CA ALA A 131 -23.34 -33.41 -1.06
C ALA A 131 -24.34 -34.50 -1.46
N ASN A 132 -24.66 -34.59 -2.76
CA ASN A 132 -25.51 -35.66 -3.32
C ASN A 132 -26.81 -35.90 -2.50
N ASP A 133 -27.52 -34.81 -2.18
CA ASP A 133 -28.75 -34.82 -1.37
C ASP A 133 -28.64 -35.46 0.02
N THR A 134 -27.42 -35.57 0.51
CA THR A 134 -27.10 -36.08 1.84
C THR A 134 -26.50 -34.95 2.66
N LEU A 135 -27.13 -34.66 3.80
CA LEU A 135 -26.60 -33.78 4.83
C LEU A 135 -25.90 -34.63 5.89
N ILE A 136 -24.59 -34.43 6.04
CA ILE A 136 -23.80 -34.97 7.14
C ILE A 136 -23.63 -33.87 8.18
N PHE A 137 -23.83 -34.23 9.44
CA PHE A 137 -23.62 -33.30 10.54
C PHE A 137 -23.14 -34.04 11.78
N GLY A 138 -22.41 -33.34 12.66
CA GLY A 138 -21.82 -34.00 13.81
C GLY A 138 -21.42 -33.07 14.94
N GLY A 139 -21.20 -33.68 16.10
CA GLY A 139 -20.71 -33.04 17.30
C GLY A 139 -20.12 -34.07 18.26
N PRO A 140 -19.91 -33.72 19.55
CA PRO A 140 -19.35 -34.61 20.57
C PRO A 140 -20.07 -35.96 20.72
N ASP A 141 -21.34 -36.03 20.33
CA ASP A 141 -22.19 -37.23 20.44
C ASP A 141 -22.18 -38.15 19.20
N GLY A 142 -21.42 -37.79 18.16
CA GLY A 142 -21.19 -38.60 16.96
C GLY A 142 -21.59 -37.91 15.66
N ILE A 143 -21.58 -38.70 14.59
CA ILE A 143 -21.91 -38.27 13.22
C ILE A 143 -23.27 -38.81 12.81
N PHE A 144 -24.04 -37.96 12.14
CA PHE A 144 -25.37 -38.25 11.66
C PHE A 144 -25.45 -37.98 10.17
N GLN A 145 -26.23 -38.81 9.48
CA GLN A 145 -26.50 -38.72 8.07
C GLN A 145 -28.01 -38.56 7.86
N LEU A 146 -28.41 -37.48 7.21
CA LEU A 146 -29.78 -37.22 6.79
C LEU A 146 -29.86 -37.24 5.26
N ASP A 147 -30.53 -38.25 4.72
CA ASP A 147 -30.89 -38.30 3.31
C ASP A 147 -32.10 -37.40 3.07
N LYS A 148 -31.95 -36.37 2.21
CA LYS A 148 -33.02 -35.38 1.96
C LYS A 148 -34.12 -35.89 1.03
N ASN A 149 -33.88 -36.96 0.29
CA ASN A 149 -34.88 -37.57 -0.59
C ASN A 149 -35.86 -38.44 0.20
N THR A 150 -35.33 -39.26 1.11
CA THR A 150 -36.12 -40.17 1.96
C THR A 150 -36.50 -39.53 3.30
N ASN A 151 -35.86 -38.42 3.67
CA ASN A 151 -35.95 -37.79 4.99
C ASN A 151 -35.60 -38.76 6.14
N SER A 152 -34.73 -39.74 5.85
CA SER A 152 -34.25 -40.73 6.81
C SER A 152 -33.00 -40.24 7.52
N LEU A 153 -33.02 -40.29 8.85
CA LEU A 153 -31.90 -39.91 9.71
C LEU A 153 -31.26 -41.17 10.28
N LYS A 154 -29.95 -41.30 10.16
CA LYS A 154 -29.17 -42.39 10.74
C LYS A 154 -27.95 -41.84 11.47
N LYS A 155 -27.72 -42.31 12.71
CA LYS A 155 -26.43 -42.16 13.37
C LYS A 155 -25.44 -43.17 12.77
N LEU A 156 -24.26 -42.72 12.36
CA LEU A 156 -23.23 -43.61 11.88
C LEU A 156 -22.63 -44.40 13.04
N ASP A 157 -22.55 -45.72 12.89
CA ASP A 157 -21.98 -46.62 13.89
C ASP A 157 -20.46 -46.71 13.69
N VAL A 158 -19.78 -45.62 14.01
CA VAL A 158 -18.33 -45.46 13.90
C VAL A 158 -17.78 -44.72 15.11
N SER A 159 -16.57 -45.09 15.54
CA SER A 159 -15.85 -44.37 16.59
C SER A 159 -15.01 -43.26 15.97
N VAL A 160 -15.31 -42.01 16.31
CA VAL A 160 -14.55 -40.83 15.87
C VAL A 160 -14.25 -39.91 17.05
N PRO A 161 -13.20 -39.08 17.00
CA PRO A 161 -12.94 -38.09 18.04
C PRO A 161 -14.14 -37.17 18.29
N ARG A 162 -14.37 -36.82 19.57
CA ARG A 162 -15.48 -35.93 19.97
C ARG A 162 -15.22 -34.46 19.61
N SER A 163 -13.96 -34.08 19.46
CA SER A 163 -13.51 -32.71 19.16
C SER A 163 -13.65 -32.38 17.68
N ILE A 164 -14.84 -32.48 17.11
CA ILE A 164 -15.10 -32.17 15.71
C ILE A 164 -14.94 -30.66 15.47
N ARG A 165 -14.28 -30.30 14.37
CA ARG A 165 -14.04 -28.90 13.94
C ARG A 165 -14.54 -28.60 12.54
N GLY A 166 -14.56 -29.58 11.65
CA GLY A 166 -15.11 -29.43 10.31
C GLY A 166 -15.39 -30.78 9.66
N ILE A 167 -16.33 -30.78 8.71
CA ILE A 167 -16.70 -31.96 7.91
C ILE A 167 -16.61 -31.59 6.43
N ALA A 168 -16.04 -32.47 5.62
CA ALA A 168 -16.08 -32.39 4.17
C ALA A 168 -16.52 -33.73 3.56
N ILE A 169 -17.14 -33.69 2.39
CA ILE A 169 -17.54 -34.88 1.64
C ILE A 169 -16.79 -34.86 0.31
N ASP A 170 -16.08 -35.95 0.00
CA ASP A 170 -15.39 -36.09 -1.29
C ASP A 170 -16.30 -36.60 -2.41
N ALA A 171 -15.78 -36.68 -3.64
CA ALA A 171 -16.54 -37.08 -4.81
C ALA A 171 -17.03 -38.55 -4.76
N GLU A 172 -16.40 -39.39 -3.94
CA GLU A 172 -16.79 -40.78 -3.68
C GLU A 172 -17.78 -40.91 -2.51
N ALA A 173 -18.28 -39.78 -1.98
CA ALA A 173 -19.13 -39.70 -0.80
C ALA A 173 -18.46 -40.18 0.51
N ASN A 174 -17.12 -40.20 0.57
CA ASN A 174 -16.43 -40.43 1.84
C ASN A 174 -16.51 -39.18 2.71
N ILE A 175 -16.61 -39.38 4.02
CA ILE A 175 -16.75 -38.31 5.00
C ILE A 175 -15.38 -38.04 5.63
N TRP A 176 -14.91 -36.80 5.53
CA TRP A 176 -13.67 -36.33 6.13
C TRP A 176 -13.99 -35.43 7.32
N ILE A 177 -13.30 -35.65 8.45
CA ILE A 177 -13.57 -34.98 9.72
C ILE A 177 -12.26 -34.43 10.29
N ALA A 178 -12.18 -33.11 10.39
CA ALA A 178 -11.10 -32.42 11.10
C ALA A 178 -11.42 -32.40 12.60
N THR A 179 -10.41 -32.69 13.42
CA THR A 179 -10.54 -32.75 14.88
C THR A 179 -9.33 -32.14 15.58
N ASP A 180 -9.41 -31.93 16.90
CA ASP A 180 -8.24 -31.49 17.68
C ASP A 180 -7.14 -32.57 17.81
N ILE A 181 -7.45 -33.82 17.46
CA ILE A 181 -6.54 -34.98 17.62
C ILE A 181 -6.29 -35.71 16.30
N GLY A 182 -6.35 -34.99 15.18
CA GLY A 182 -6.04 -35.50 13.84
C GLY A 182 -7.23 -35.48 12.87
N LEU A 183 -7.00 -36.04 11.69
CA LEU A 183 -7.99 -36.14 10.61
C LEU A 183 -8.53 -37.56 10.55
N VAL A 184 -9.84 -37.68 10.32
CA VAL A 184 -10.52 -38.96 10.14
C VAL A 184 -11.19 -39.00 8.77
N ARG A 185 -11.11 -40.15 8.09
CA ARG A 185 -11.89 -40.45 6.89
C ARG A 185 -12.78 -41.66 7.15
N ILE A 186 -14.07 -41.55 6.85
CA ILE A 186 -15.03 -42.65 6.88
C ILE A 186 -15.29 -43.08 5.43
N LYS A 187 -14.95 -44.33 5.10
CA LYS A 187 -15.17 -44.99 3.80
C LYS A 187 -15.77 -46.37 4.02
N ASP A 188 -16.96 -46.65 3.49
CA ASP A 188 -17.64 -47.94 3.62
C ASP A 188 -17.71 -48.45 5.08
N SER A 189 -18.06 -47.57 6.02
CA SER A 189 -18.04 -47.81 7.48
C SER A 189 -16.68 -48.12 8.12
N LYS A 190 -15.58 -48.08 7.35
CA LYS A 190 -14.21 -48.12 7.87
C LYS A 190 -13.73 -46.72 8.20
N VAL A 191 -12.94 -46.63 9.27
CA VAL A 191 -12.39 -45.38 9.78
C VAL A 191 -10.88 -45.39 9.56
N ASP A 192 -10.42 -44.47 8.73
CA ASP A 192 -9.01 -44.20 8.48
C ASP A 192 -8.57 -43.00 9.33
N HIS A 193 -7.45 -43.14 10.05
CA HIS A 193 -6.88 -42.08 10.88
C HIS A 193 -5.60 -41.49 10.26
N TYR A 194 -5.43 -40.19 10.45
CA TYR A 194 -4.27 -39.41 10.03
C TYR A 194 -3.81 -38.60 11.23
N THR A 195 -2.55 -38.77 11.63
CA THR A 195 -1.99 -38.18 12.85
C THR A 195 -0.56 -37.71 12.63
N HIS A 196 -0.07 -36.85 13.52
CA HIS A 196 1.33 -36.49 13.61
C HIS A 196 2.15 -37.66 14.18
N LYS A 197 3.39 -37.82 13.70
CA LYS A 197 4.19 -39.01 13.96
C LYS A 197 4.61 -39.21 15.42
N GLU A 198 4.78 -38.12 16.16
CA GLU A 198 5.22 -38.18 17.57
C GLU A 198 4.06 -38.54 18.52
N ASP A 199 2.82 -38.47 18.03
CA ASP A 199 1.61 -38.84 18.77
C ASP A 199 1.17 -40.29 18.48
N ILE A 200 2.03 -41.07 17.82
CA ILE A 200 1.83 -42.48 17.57
C ILE A 200 2.42 -43.28 18.74
N PHE A 201 1.62 -44.14 19.35
CA PHE A 201 2.13 -45.23 20.19
C PHE A 201 2.35 -46.44 19.27
N ASP A 202 3.62 -46.69 18.91
CA ASP A 202 4.09 -47.71 17.96
C ASP A 202 3.52 -49.10 18.31
N GLU A 203 2.45 -49.51 17.63
CA GLU A 203 1.97 -50.90 17.37
C GLU A 203 0.56 -50.91 16.72
N GLU A 204 -0.26 -49.85 16.86
CA GLU A 204 -1.68 -49.86 16.42
C GLU A 204 -1.94 -49.45 14.95
N TYR A 205 -1.02 -48.75 14.26
CA TYR A 205 -1.32 -48.15 12.93
C TYR A 205 -0.20 -48.32 11.88
N PRO A 206 0.11 -49.54 11.40
CA PRO A 206 1.26 -49.82 10.50
C PRO A 206 1.28 -49.10 9.13
N GLN A 207 0.26 -48.29 8.78
CA GLN A 207 0.21 -47.43 7.59
C GLN A 207 0.05 -45.95 7.98
N HIS A 208 1.03 -45.38 8.67
CA HIS A 208 0.95 -43.99 9.15
C HIS A 208 0.85 -42.96 8.03
N ARG A 209 -0.20 -42.12 8.09
CA ARG A 209 -0.44 -41.00 7.17
C ARG A 209 -0.16 -39.69 7.93
N GLU A 210 1.07 -39.20 7.80
CA GLU A 210 1.65 -38.15 8.64
C GLU A 210 1.06 -36.75 8.38
N LEU A 211 0.52 -36.12 9.43
CA LEU A 211 0.11 -34.70 9.45
C LEU A 211 1.25 -33.76 9.90
N ILE A 212 1.10 -32.45 9.66
CA ILE A 212 1.93 -31.42 10.30
C ILE A 212 1.64 -31.33 11.80
N SER A 213 0.36 -31.32 12.18
CA SER A 213 -0.14 -31.25 13.55
C SER A 213 -1.51 -31.92 13.61
N ASN A 214 -1.87 -32.38 14.80
CA ASN A 214 -3.17 -32.99 15.08
C ASN A 214 -4.28 -31.96 15.32
N ALA A 215 -3.95 -30.72 15.68
CA ALA A 215 -4.93 -29.67 15.96
C ALA A 215 -5.45 -29.06 14.65
N LEU A 216 -6.52 -29.63 14.10
CA LEU A 216 -7.10 -29.24 12.82
C LEU A 216 -8.36 -28.38 13.01
N THR A 217 -8.54 -27.38 12.16
CA THR A 217 -9.63 -26.40 12.26
C THR A 217 -10.56 -26.41 11.06
N SER A 218 -10.05 -26.76 9.88
CA SER A 218 -10.79 -26.53 8.62
C SER A 218 -10.42 -27.51 7.52
N LEU A 219 -11.39 -27.74 6.62
CA LEU A 219 -11.28 -28.62 5.46
C LEU A 219 -11.79 -27.89 4.22
N ALA A 220 -11.11 -28.07 3.08
CA ALA A 220 -11.61 -27.67 1.78
C ALA A 220 -11.38 -28.79 0.77
N TYR A 221 -12.47 -29.29 0.17
CA TYR A 221 -12.38 -30.28 -0.91
C TYR A 221 -12.34 -29.58 -2.27
N LEU A 222 -11.33 -29.92 -3.06
CA LEU A 222 -11.01 -29.34 -4.36
C LEU A 222 -11.21 -30.39 -5.47
N PRO A 223 -11.36 -29.95 -6.75
CA PRO A 223 -11.36 -30.85 -7.89
C PRO A 223 -10.12 -31.76 -7.96
N ARG A 224 -10.25 -32.89 -8.66
CA ARG A 224 -9.19 -33.92 -8.79
C ARG A 224 -8.83 -34.61 -7.47
N ASN A 225 -9.84 -34.80 -6.61
CA ASN A 225 -9.74 -35.52 -5.33
C ASN A 225 -8.67 -34.96 -4.39
N GLU A 226 -8.55 -33.63 -4.36
CA GLU A 226 -7.59 -32.94 -3.51
C GLU A 226 -8.31 -32.39 -2.27
N LEU A 227 -7.87 -32.78 -1.08
CA LEU A 227 -8.40 -32.28 0.19
C LEU A 227 -7.33 -31.45 0.88
N TRP A 228 -7.64 -30.20 1.16
CA TRP A 228 -6.81 -29.31 1.95
C TRP A 228 -7.30 -29.32 3.39
N VAL A 229 -6.36 -29.45 4.32
CA VAL A 229 -6.62 -29.64 5.75
C VAL A 229 -5.79 -28.63 6.52
N GLY A 230 -6.45 -27.63 7.07
CA GLY A 230 -5.84 -26.51 7.79
C GLY A 230 -5.89 -26.75 9.30
N GLY A 231 -4.85 -26.29 9.99
CA GLY A 231 -4.77 -26.35 11.43
C GLY A 231 -3.54 -25.63 11.95
N LEU A 232 -3.10 -26.03 13.14
CA LEU A 232 -1.85 -25.54 13.72
C LEU A 232 -0.65 -25.99 12.88
N GLY A 233 0.26 -25.08 12.57
CA GLY A 233 1.50 -25.36 11.84
C GLY A 233 1.39 -25.32 10.31
N GLY A 234 0.18 -25.12 9.75
CA GLY A 234 -0.03 -24.89 8.32
C GLY A 234 -1.13 -25.74 7.68
N ILE A 235 -0.91 -26.17 6.44
CA ILE A 235 -1.89 -26.89 5.61
C ILE A 235 -1.32 -28.23 5.13
N ASN A 236 -2.08 -29.31 5.30
CA ASN A 236 -1.82 -30.60 4.66
C ASN A 236 -2.66 -30.71 3.38
N ILE A 237 -2.09 -31.24 2.31
CA ILE A 237 -2.78 -31.51 1.04
C ILE A 237 -2.75 -33.01 0.79
N LEU A 238 -3.94 -33.60 0.75
CA LEU A 238 -4.15 -35.01 0.47
C LEU A 238 -4.70 -35.16 -0.94
N LYS A 239 -4.21 -36.14 -1.68
CA LYS A 239 -4.74 -36.50 -2.99
C LYS A 239 -5.12 -37.97 -3.00
N ASP A 240 -6.35 -38.26 -3.39
CA ASP A 240 -6.91 -39.63 -3.36
C ASP A 240 -6.80 -40.26 -1.95
N GLY A 241 -6.81 -39.42 -0.91
CA GLY A 241 -6.62 -39.78 0.49
C GLY A 241 -5.19 -40.09 0.92
N ASN A 242 -4.18 -39.91 0.07
CA ASN A 242 -2.78 -40.01 0.47
C ASN A 242 -2.21 -38.62 0.72
N GLY A 243 -1.43 -38.45 1.80
CA GLY A 243 -0.71 -37.20 2.05
C GLY A 243 0.31 -36.94 0.93
N THR A 244 0.18 -35.81 0.25
CA THR A 244 1.03 -35.50 -0.92
C THR A 244 1.93 -34.29 -0.71
N LYS A 245 1.47 -33.29 0.06
CA LYS A 245 2.21 -32.05 0.27
C LYS A 245 1.84 -31.40 1.61
N LYS A 246 2.82 -30.75 2.23
CA LYS A 246 2.68 -29.93 3.43
C LYS A 246 3.07 -28.49 3.09
N ILE A 247 2.24 -27.52 3.44
CA ILE A 247 2.56 -26.08 3.36
C ILE A 247 2.77 -25.60 4.80
N PRO A 248 4.01 -25.29 5.22
CA PRO A 248 4.31 -24.94 6.60
C PRO A 248 3.81 -23.54 6.97
N TYR A 249 3.65 -23.29 8.27
CA TYR A 249 3.20 -22.02 8.83
C TYR A 249 4.00 -20.80 8.37
N THR A 250 5.29 -20.95 8.08
CA THR A 250 6.18 -19.89 7.56
C THR A 250 5.77 -19.37 6.18
N ARG A 251 4.71 -19.93 5.59
CA ARG A 251 4.07 -19.44 4.35
C ARG A 251 2.86 -18.56 4.61
N PHE A 252 2.45 -18.36 5.86
CA PHE A 252 1.26 -17.63 6.25
C PHE A 252 1.60 -16.58 7.33
N PRO A 253 0.83 -15.48 7.45
CA PRO A 253 1.03 -14.49 8.50
C PRO A 253 0.97 -15.04 9.93
N SER A 254 0.25 -16.14 10.13
CA SER A 254 0.14 -16.88 11.40
C SER A 254 0.19 -18.39 11.15
N GLY A 255 0.72 -19.14 12.12
CA GLY A 255 0.69 -20.60 12.11
C GLY A 255 -0.63 -21.23 12.51
N GLU A 256 -1.61 -20.43 12.90
CA GLU A 256 -2.99 -20.88 13.13
C GLU A 256 -3.83 -20.61 11.88
N ILE A 257 -4.09 -21.65 11.09
CA ILE A 257 -5.08 -21.62 10.02
C ILE A 257 -6.45 -21.75 10.64
N THR A 258 -7.37 -20.83 10.34
CA THR A 258 -8.72 -20.81 10.94
C THR A 258 -9.79 -21.27 9.96
N SER A 259 -9.60 -21.04 8.66
CA SER A 259 -10.57 -21.46 7.63
C SER A 259 -9.91 -21.68 6.27
N LEU A 260 -10.53 -22.54 5.47
CA LEU A 260 -10.14 -22.83 4.09
C LEU A 260 -11.37 -22.78 3.20
N LEU A 261 -11.31 -22.01 2.11
CA LEU A 261 -12.39 -21.88 1.16
C LEU A 261 -11.86 -21.97 -0.28
N PHE A 262 -12.39 -22.91 -1.06
CA PHE A 262 -12.05 -23.05 -2.47
C PHE A 262 -12.97 -22.18 -3.35
N ASP A 263 -12.38 -21.18 -4.01
CA ASP A 263 -13.04 -20.40 -5.04
C ASP A 263 -12.91 -21.13 -6.38
N LYS A 264 -13.95 -21.90 -6.73
CA LYS A 264 -14.02 -22.61 -8.01
C LYS A 264 -13.97 -21.67 -9.22
N GLY A 265 -14.52 -20.46 -9.10
CA GLY A 265 -14.55 -19.48 -10.20
C GLY A 265 -13.17 -18.97 -10.56
N LYS A 266 -12.29 -18.82 -9.56
CA LYS A 266 -10.91 -18.34 -9.72
C LYS A 266 -9.86 -19.44 -9.66
N ASN A 267 -10.27 -20.69 -9.43
CA ASN A 267 -9.40 -21.83 -9.15
C ASN A 267 -8.32 -21.47 -8.11
N ALA A 268 -8.77 -20.90 -6.99
CA ALA A 268 -7.91 -20.37 -5.94
C ALA A 268 -8.42 -20.80 -4.55
N VAL A 269 -7.53 -20.81 -3.56
CA VAL A 269 -7.90 -21.11 -2.18
C VAL A 269 -7.70 -19.86 -1.33
N TRP A 270 -8.77 -19.47 -0.63
CA TRP A 270 -8.73 -18.49 0.43
C TRP A 270 -8.39 -19.21 1.74
N VAL A 271 -7.41 -18.66 2.46
CA VAL A 271 -6.92 -19.20 3.72
C VAL A 271 -7.11 -18.13 4.79
N GLY A 272 -8.02 -18.35 5.72
CA GLY A 272 -8.14 -17.55 6.93
C GLY A 272 -7.09 -17.95 7.95
N THR A 273 -6.50 -16.97 8.63
CA THR A 273 -5.51 -17.18 9.69
C THR A 273 -5.81 -16.29 10.88
N ALA A 274 -5.19 -16.57 12.02
CA ALA A 274 -5.28 -15.67 13.18
C ALA A 274 -4.62 -14.28 12.97
N ASN A 275 -3.93 -14.05 11.84
CA ASN A 275 -3.28 -12.77 11.49
C ASN A 275 -3.46 -12.38 10.01
N GLY A 276 -4.67 -12.53 9.47
CA GLY A 276 -5.07 -12.07 8.14
C GLY A 276 -5.55 -13.18 7.22
N ILE A 277 -5.76 -12.84 5.95
CA ILE A 277 -6.16 -13.78 4.90
C ILE A 277 -5.05 -13.93 3.87
N VAL A 278 -4.90 -15.14 3.33
CA VAL A 278 -4.04 -15.41 2.19
C VAL A 278 -4.87 -15.96 1.02
N LEU A 279 -4.71 -15.38 -0.16
CA LEU A 279 -5.18 -15.95 -1.42
C LEU A 279 -4.04 -16.72 -2.09
N LEU A 280 -4.26 -18.00 -2.36
CA LEU A 280 -3.33 -18.87 -3.08
C LEU A 280 -3.89 -19.22 -4.46
N ARG A 281 -3.20 -18.79 -5.52
CA ARG A 281 -3.54 -19.09 -6.92
C ARG A 281 -2.30 -19.59 -7.67
N GLY A 282 -2.16 -20.90 -7.76
CA GLY A 282 -0.95 -21.51 -8.34
C GLY A 282 0.31 -21.14 -7.54
N LYS A 283 1.19 -20.33 -8.13
CA LYS A 283 2.39 -19.79 -7.45
C LYS A 283 2.16 -18.39 -6.83
N GLU A 284 1.08 -17.72 -7.20
CA GLU A 284 0.74 -16.39 -6.68
C GLU A 284 0.21 -16.52 -5.25
N LYS A 285 0.68 -15.61 -4.40
CA LYS A 285 0.24 -15.42 -3.02
C LYS A 285 -0.07 -13.94 -2.82
N LYS A 286 -1.27 -13.63 -2.32
CA LYS A 286 -1.63 -12.28 -1.86
C LYS A 286 -2.06 -12.34 -0.40
N VAL A 287 -1.64 -11.36 0.40
CA VAL A 287 -1.98 -11.27 1.82
C VAL A 287 -2.85 -10.03 2.04
N PHE A 288 -3.92 -10.21 2.80
CA PHE A 288 -4.87 -9.16 3.17
C PHE A 288 -4.85 -9.00 4.70
N ARG A 289 -4.39 -7.83 5.16
CA ARG A 289 -4.17 -7.48 6.58
C ARG A 289 -4.36 -5.99 6.85
N SER A 290 -4.46 -5.62 8.11
CA SER A 290 -4.76 -4.28 8.62
C SER A 290 -6.17 -3.79 8.28
N ARG A 291 -6.52 -2.62 8.84
CA ARG A 291 -7.80 -1.93 8.58
C ARG A 291 -8.07 -1.62 7.11
N ARG A 292 -7.03 -1.61 6.27
CA ARG A 292 -7.17 -1.51 4.81
C ARG A 292 -8.01 -2.63 4.23
N TRP A 293 -7.81 -3.86 4.70
CA TRP A 293 -8.43 -5.04 4.12
C TRP A 293 -9.44 -5.72 5.04
N LEU A 294 -9.33 -5.53 6.35
CA LEU A 294 -10.08 -6.28 7.37
C LEU A 294 -10.49 -5.40 8.57
N LEU A 295 -11.64 -5.67 9.21
CA LEU A 295 -12.01 -5.06 10.49
C LEU A 295 -11.11 -5.53 11.65
N SER A 296 -10.55 -6.73 11.53
CA SER A 296 -9.53 -7.31 12.40
C SER A 296 -8.71 -8.35 11.65
N ASP A 297 -7.42 -8.44 11.93
CA ASP A 297 -6.54 -9.46 11.37
C ASP A 297 -6.84 -10.86 11.93
N HIS A 298 -7.55 -10.99 13.05
CA HIS A 298 -7.95 -12.30 13.56
C HIS A 298 -9.19 -12.79 12.81
N VAL A 299 -8.95 -13.57 11.76
CA VAL A 299 -10.00 -14.18 10.90
C VAL A 299 -10.55 -15.43 11.55
N LYS A 300 -11.87 -15.60 11.49
CA LYS A 300 -12.60 -16.68 12.15
C LYS A 300 -13.28 -17.61 11.18
N ASP A 301 -13.85 -17.06 10.11
CA ASP A 301 -14.54 -17.84 9.09
C ASP A 301 -14.64 -17.07 7.76
N LEU A 302 -14.91 -17.78 6.67
CA LEU A 302 -15.03 -17.24 5.32
C LEU A 302 -16.25 -17.81 4.59
N ASP A 303 -16.97 -16.95 3.86
CA ASP A 303 -17.98 -17.38 2.89
C ASP A 303 -17.77 -16.65 1.55
N LEU A 304 -18.00 -17.35 0.45
CA LEU A 304 -17.90 -16.81 -0.90
C LEU A 304 -19.28 -16.81 -1.55
N TYR A 305 -19.80 -15.62 -1.81
CA TYR A 305 -21.11 -15.45 -2.41
C TYR A 305 -21.08 -14.39 -3.52
N ASN A 306 -21.61 -14.74 -4.70
CA ASN A 306 -21.64 -13.86 -5.88
C ASN A 306 -20.28 -13.17 -6.19
N GLY A 307 -19.16 -13.89 -6.01
CA GLY A 307 -17.81 -13.38 -6.25
C GLY A 307 -17.27 -12.41 -5.19
N LYS A 308 -18.01 -12.17 -4.10
CA LYS A 308 -17.57 -11.42 -2.92
C LYS A 308 -17.17 -12.40 -1.82
N LEU A 309 -16.05 -12.11 -1.16
CA LEU A 309 -15.60 -12.86 0.01
C LEU A 309 -16.08 -12.13 1.27
N PHE A 310 -16.92 -12.79 2.05
CA PHE A 310 -17.38 -12.36 3.37
C PHE A 310 -16.49 -13.00 4.42
N ILE A 311 -16.02 -12.19 5.34
CA ILE A 311 -14.95 -12.56 6.26
C ILE A 311 -15.41 -12.25 7.66
N SER A 312 -15.65 -13.29 8.44
CA SER A 312 -15.87 -13.15 9.88
C SER A 312 -14.53 -12.89 10.57
N THR A 313 -14.47 -11.81 11.36
CA THR A 313 -13.29 -11.42 12.13
C THR A 313 -13.66 -11.18 13.58
N ALA A 314 -12.66 -11.09 14.47
CA ALA A 314 -12.88 -10.79 15.88
C ALA A 314 -13.56 -9.43 16.16
N ASN A 315 -13.69 -8.54 15.15
CA ASN A 315 -14.32 -7.22 15.29
C ASN A 315 -15.54 -7.02 14.37
N GLY A 316 -16.04 -8.06 13.70
CA GLY A 316 -17.17 -7.96 12.77
C GLY A 316 -16.90 -8.60 11.42
N VAL A 317 -17.71 -8.27 10.42
CA VAL A 317 -17.63 -8.88 9.08
C VAL A 317 -17.08 -7.91 8.04
N SER A 318 -15.99 -8.30 7.38
CA SER A 318 -15.43 -7.60 6.22
C SER A 318 -15.91 -8.21 4.91
N ILE A 319 -16.06 -7.38 3.87
CA ILE A 319 -16.34 -7.85 2.51
C ILE A 319 -15.18 -7.45 1.60
N LEU A 320 -14.57 -8.44 0.93
CA LEU A 320 -13.65 -8.20 -0.18
C LEU A 320 -14.35 -8.46 -1.51
N LYS A 321 -14.33 -7.45 -2.38
CA LYS A 321 -14.82 -7.54 -3.76
C LYS A 321 -13.66 -7.29 -4.70
N SER A 322 -13.54 -8.07 -5.77
CA SER A 322 -12.56 -7.82 -6.83
C SER A 322 -13.20 -7.15 -8.04
N GLU A 323 -12.47 -6.24 -8.67
CA GLU A 323 -12.81 -5.65 -9.97
C GLU A 323 -11.58 -5.67 -10.87
N MET A 324 -11.78 -5.76 -12.19
CA MET A 324 -10.70 -5.52 -13.14
C MET A 324 -10.49 -4.02 -13.26
N LYS A 325 -9.23 -3.56 -13.13
CA LYS A 325 -8.83 -2.17 -13.26
C LYS A 325 -7.67 -2.01 -14.22
N THR A 326 -7.59 -0.88 -14.91
CA THR A 326 -6.38 -0.44 -15.64
C THR A 326 -5.60 0.62 -14.84
N LEU A 327 -4.35 0.88 -15.25
CA LEU A 327 -3.48 1.85 -14.61
C LEU A 327 -4.01 3.25 -14.88
N GLU A 328 -4.59 3.44 -16.07
CA GLU A 328 -5.32 4.64 -16.46
C GLU A 328 -6.54 4.88 -15.57
N GLU A 329 -7.42 3.89 -15.36
CA GLU A 329 -8.58 4.02 -14.46
C GLU A 329 -8.15 4.35 -13.03
N LYS A 330 -7.04 3.77 -12.55
CA LYS A 330 -6.49 4.12 -11.23
C LYS A 330 -5.95 5.55 -11.21
N ALA A 331 -5.24 5.97 -12.26
CA ALA A 331 -4.73 7.34 -12.38
C ALA A 331 -5.88 8.37 -12.39
N GLU A 332 -6.98 8.07 -13.08
CA GLU A 332 -8.17 8.92 -13.12
C GLU A 332 -8.85 9.01 -11.75
N TYR A 333 -9.00 7.89 -11.04
CA TYR A 333 -9.51 7.89 -9.67
C TYR A 333 -8.64 8.75 -8.74
N PHE A 334 -7.32 8.55 -8.77
CA PHE A 334 -6.39 9.33 -7.94
C PHE A 334 -6.37 10.82 -8.28
N GLU A 335 -6.50 11.18 -9.56
CA GLU A 335 -6.67 12.57 -9.99
C GLU A 335 -7.95 13.20 -9.42
N GLN A 336 -9.05 12.44 -9.33
CA GLN A 336 -10.29 12.90 -8.70
C GLN A 336 -10.11 13.10 -7.20
N VAL A 337 -9.47 12.14 -6.52
CA VAL A 337 -9.18 12.24 -5.08
C VAL A 337 -8.29 13.45 -4.79
N ALA A 338 -7.23 13.66 -5.58
CA ALA A 338 -6.33 14.81 -5.45
C ALA A 338 -7.08 16.15 -5.53
N GLN A 339 -8.00 16.29 -6.49
CA GLN A 339 -8.80 17.50 -6.66
C GLN A 339 -9.83 17.69 -5.54
N GLN A 340 -10.45 16.60 -5.06
CA GLN A 340 -11.53 16.68 -4.07
C GLN A 340 -11.04 16.96 -2.65
N ARG A 341 -9.89 16.39 -2.25
CA ARG A 341 -9.47 16.37 -0.83
C ARG A 341 -8.03 16.83 -0.58
N HIS A 342 -7.18 16.86 -1.61
CA HIS A 342 -5.75 17.19 -1.43
C HIS A 342 -5.34 18.54 -1.99
N THR A 343 -6.16 19.18 -2.82
CA THR A 343 -5.90 20.51 -3.38
C THR A 343 -6.58 21.57 -2.52
N ARG A 344 -5.79 22.43 -1.88
CA ARG A 344 -6.27 23.55 -1.07
C ARG A 344 -5.79 24.88 -1.65
N GLU A 345 -6.56 25.95 -1.43
CA GLU A 345 -6.15 27.30 -1.82
C GLU A 345 -4.76 27.64 -1.25
N PRO A 346 -3.87 28.31 -2.04
CA PRO A 346 -4.08 28.86 -3.38
C PRO A 346 -3.77 27.90 -4.55
N GLY A 347 -3.73 26.58 -4.30
CA GLY A 347 -3.33 25.56 -5.28
C GLY A 347 -2.26 24.59 -4.75
N ILE A 348 -2.19 24.43 -3.43
CA ILE A 348 -1.25 23.54 -2.73
C ILE A 348 -1.83 22.13 -2.69
N VAL A 349 -1.03 21.13 -3.03
CA VAL A 349 -1.44 19.72 -3.11
C VAL A 349 -0.66 18.88 -2.13
N GLU A 350 -1.31 18.40 -1.08
CA GLU A 350 -0.69 17.55 -0.06
C GLU A 350 -1.72 16.69 0.70
N LYS A 351 -1.25 15.77 1.55
CA LYS A 351 -2.07 14.94 2.44
C LYS A 351 -3.08 15.77 3.24
N CYS A 352 -4.19 15.16 3.61
CA CYS A 352 -5.22 15.75 4.43
C CYS A 352 -5.38 14.99 5.76
N LYS A 353 -5.95 15.65 6.76
CA LYS A 353 -6.26 15.07 8.08
C LYS A 353 -7.66 14.47 8.03
N LEU A 354 -7.85 13.33 8.69
CA LEU A 354 -9.17 12.74 8.96
C LEU A 354 -9.47 12.91 10.44
N ARG A 355 -10.47 13.74 10.79
CA ARG A 355 -10.84 13.97 12.20
C ARG A 355 -11.29 12.68 12.88
N ILE A 356 -11.99 11.83 12.13
CA ILE A 356 -12.40 10.49 12.55
C ILE A 356 -11.56 9.51 11.74
N PRO A 357 -10.72 8.68 12.38
CA PRO A 357 -9.84 7.78 11.66
C PRO A 357 -10.59 6.87 10.68
N GLY A 358 -10.19 6.90 9.41
CA GLY A 358 -10.81 6.11 8.35
C GLY A 358 -12.06 6.69 7.69
N ASP A 359 -12.62 7.79 8.20
CA ASP A 359 -13.81 8.42 7.61
C ASP A 359 -13.40 9.56 6.68
N LEU A 360 -13.49 9.31 5.37
CA LEU A 360 -13.19 10.28 4.34
C LEU A 360 -14.14 11.49 4.34
N ASN A 361 -15.32 11.43 4.97
CA ASN A 361 -16.21 12.59 5.11
C ASN A 361 -15.75 13.54 6.22
N SER A 362 -14.85 13.08 7.09
CA SER A 362 -14.31 13.86 8.20
C SER A 362 -13.04 14.63 7.83
N TRP A 363 -12.70 14.68 6.54
CA TRP A 363 -11.45 15.26 6.06
C TRP A 363 -11.35 16.77 6.32
N GLU A 364 -10.11 17.23 6.54
CA GLU A 364 -9.73 18.64 6.67
C GLU A 364 -8.39 18.88 5.96
N PRO A 365 -8.18 20.05 5.34
CA PRO A 365 -6.86 20.42 4.86
C PRO A 365 -5.88 20.51 6.03
N MET A 366 -4.62 20.19 5.77
CA MET A 366 -3.52 20.39 6.70
C MET A 366 -2.29 20.91 5.96
N ASP A 367 -1.31 21.41 6.70
CA ASP A 367 0.01 21.76 6.21
C ASP A 367 1.05 20.72 6.62
N THR A 368 2.15 20.70 5.87
CA THR A 368 3.33 19.88 6.15
C THR A 368 4.60 20.66 5.83
N ASP A 369 5.76 20.06 6.11
CA ASP A 369 7.07 20.70 5.91
C ASP A 369 7.48 20.89 4.45
N ASN A 370 6.86 20.15 3.51
CA ASN A 370 7.31 20.06 2.12
C ASN A 370 6.19 20.25 1.09
N ASP A 371 5.14 20.99 1.47
CA ASP A 371 3.95 21.16 0.61
C ASP A 371 4.31 21.76 -0.75
N GLY A 372 5.22 22.74 -0.80
CA GLY A 372 5.67 23.38 -2.03
C GLY A 372 6.35 22.41 -2.98
N GLY A 373 7.20 21.54 -2.43
CA GLY A 373 7.88 20.49 -3.17
C GLY A 373 6.90 19.50 -3.84
N TYR A 374 5.99 18.92 -3.07
CA TYR A 374 5.03 17.93 -3.60
C TYR A 374 3.95 18.56 -4.50
N THR A 375 3.58 19.82 -4.27
CA THR A 375 2.78 20.60 -5.22
C THR A 375 3.49 20.74 -6.56
N THR A 376 4.81 20.91 -6.55
CA THR A 376 5.60 21.01 -7.79
C THR A 376 5.79 19.66 -8.48
N MET A 377 5.85 18.56 -7.73
CA MET A 377 5.77 17.21 -8.30
C MET A 377 4.39 16.96 -8.96
N TYR A 378 3.31 17.46 -8.36
CA TYR A 378 1.97 17.42 -8.98
C TYR A 378 1.91 18.25 -10.28
N LEU A 379 2.56 19.43 -10.32
CA LEU A 379 2.71 20.22 -11.55
C LEU A 379 3.46 19.44 -12.64
N ALA A 380 4.57 18.77 -12.28
CA ALA A 380 5.35 17.96 -13.20
C ALA A 380 4.50 16.83 -13.82
N TYR A 381 3.70 16.16 -12.99
CA TYR A 381 2.71 15.18 -13.44
C TYR A 381 1.76 15.78 -14.47
N LEU A 382 1.09 16.90 -14.17
CA LEU A 382 0.11 17.51 -15.07
C LEU A 382 0.75 17.90 -16.41
N ALA A 383 1.99 18.41 -16.39
CA ALA A 383 2.74 18.74 -17.58
C ALA A 383 3.03 17.52 -18.47
N LEU A 384 3.45 16.39 -17.86
CA LEU A 384 3.67 15.13 -18.57
C LEU A 384 2.36 14.55 -19.11
N LYS A 385 1.27 14.61 -18.34
CA LYS A 385 -0.07 14.23 -18.80
C LYS A 385 -0.48 15.03 -20.03
N TYR A 386 -0.36 16.36 -19.99
CA TYR A 386 -0.63 17.21 -21.14
C TYR A 386 0.26 16.86 -22.34
N ALA A 387 1.54 16.59 -22.12
CA ALA A 387 2.43 16.19 -23.22
C ALA A 387 1.97 14.91 -23.92
N VAL A 388 1.40 13.95 -23.19
CA VAL A 388 0.86 12.69 -23.72
C VAL A 388 -0.51 12.87 -24.35
N THR A 389 -1.44 13.57 -23.68
CA THR A 389 -2.86 13.60 -24.07
C THR A 389 -3.25 14.79 -24.94
N LYS A 390 -2.50 15.91 -24.85
CA LYS A 390 -2.86 17.21 -25.44
C LYS A 390 -4.23 17.74 -24.98
N ASP A 391 -4.69 17.33 -23.80
CA ASP A 391 -5.94 17.79 -23.20
C ASP A 391 -5.77 19.18 -22.59
N GLU A 392 -6.37 20.20 -23.21
CA GLU A 392 -6.31 21.60 -22.76
C GLU A 392 -6.87 21.80 -21.34
N SER A 393 -7.79 20.95 -20.86
CA SER A 393 -8.27 21.02 -19.48
C SER A 393 -7.17 20.68 -18.47
N VAL A 394 -6.23 19.79 -18.83
CA VAL A 394 -5.05 19.44 -18.02
C VAL A 394 -4.08 20.62 -18.00
N LYS A 395 -3.88 21.28 -19.14
CA LYS A 395 -3.02 22.48 -19.24
C LYS A 395 -3.53 23.60 -18.34
N GLU A 396 -4.83 23.89 -18.36
CA GLU A 396 -5.41 24.92 -17.49
C GLU A 396 -5.30 24.58 -15.99
N ARG A 397 -5.41 23.29 -15.62
CA ARG A 397 -5.10 22.85 -14.25
C ARG A 397 -3.63 23.07 -13.90
N ALA A 398 -2.70 22.69 -14.79
CA ALA A 398 -1.27 22.89 -14.58
C ALA A 398 -0.93 24.37 -14.37
N LYS A 399 -1.54 25.25 -15.18
CA LYS A 399 -1.42 26.71 -15.03
C LYS A 399 -1.90 27.22 -13.68
N ASN A 400 -3.02 26.69 -13.16
CA ASN A 400 -3.52 27.09 -11.84
C ASN A 400 -2.61 26.60 -10.70
N ILE A 401 -2.09 25.38 -10.78
CA ILE A 401 -1.09 24.89 -9.83
C ILE A 401 0.20 25.72 -9.89
N PHE A 402 0.66 26.08 -11.08
CA PHE A 402 1.82 26.96 -11.25
C PHE A 402 1.61 28.33 -10.57
N LYS A 403 0.40 28.91 -10.63
CA LYS A 403 0.10 30.15 -9.89
C LYS A 403 0.27 29.96 -8.38
N GLY A 404 -0.20 28.84 -7.82
CA GLY A 404 -0.02 28.50 -6.42
C GLY A 404 1.46 28.39 -6.02
N ILE A 405 2.28 27.74 -6.87
CA ILE A 405 3.73 27.63 -6.65
C ILE A 405 4.42 28.99 -6.75
N ALA A 406 4.09 29.81 -7.75
CA ALA A 406 4.64 31.15 -7.88
C ALA A 406 4.27 32.03 -6.67
N PHE A 407 3.05 31.88 -6.16
CA PHE A 407 2.59 32.60 -4.97
C PHE A 407 3.43 32.28 -3.72
N LEU A 408 4.00 31.07 -3.59
CA LEU A 408 4.89 30.74 -2.48
C LEU A 408 6.15 31.61 -2.43
N GLU A 409 6.62 32.16 -3.56
CA GLU A 409 7.69 33.17 -3.56
C GLU A 409 7.14 34.58 -3.34
N GLU A 410 6.04 34.92 -4.02
CA GLU A 410 5.42 36.25 -3.94
C GLU A 410 4.99 36.62 -2.51
N VAL A 411 4.45 35.66 -1.76
CA VAL A 411 3.93 35.86 -0.40
C VAL A 411 5.02 36.20 0.62
N THR A 412 6.28 35.85 0.34
CA THR A 412 7.40 36.08 1.24
C THR A 412 7.88 37.53 1.22
N GLU A 413 7.56 38.26 0.14
CA GLU A 413 8.06 39.61 -0.16
C GLU A 413 9.59 39.72 -0.19
N ALA A 414 10.28 38.58 -0.29
CA ALA A 414 11.71 38.48 -0.39
C ALA A 414 12.06 37.84 -1.75
N PRO A 415 12.38 38.64 -2.78
CA PRO A 415 12.65 38.12 -4.11
C PRO A 415 13.66 36.96 -4.10
N GLY A 416 13.26 35.86 -4.75
CA GLY A 416 14.04 34.63 -4.84
C GLY A 416 13.99 33.71 -3.62
N PHE A 417 13.29 34.08 -2.54
CA PHE A 417 13.01 33.20 -1.42
C PHE A 417 11.61 32.61 -1.58
N ILE A 418 11.50 31.28 -1.66
CA ILE A 418 10.23 30.59 -1.77
C ILE A 418 9.86 29.96 -0.43
N ALA A 419 8.64 30.21 0.05
CA ALA A 419 8.13 29.64 1.30
C ALA A 419 7.92 28.12 1.16
N ARG A 420 8.05 27.40 2.27
CA ARG A 420 7.75 25.95 2.30
C ARG A 420 6.29 25.66 2.00
N THR A 421 5.44 26.47 2.59
CA THR A 421 3.99 26.35 2.50
C THR A 421 3.34 27.66 2.91
N VAL A 422 2.04 27.76 2.64
CA VAL A 422 1.14 28.83 3.06
C VAL A 422 -0.12 28.24 3.66
N ILE A 423 -0.70 28.91 4.66
CA ILE A 423 -2.02 28.59 5.21
C ILE A 423 -2.84 29.88 5.38
N PRO A 424 -4.18 29.83 5.37
CA PRO A 424 -5.00 30.98 5.72
C PRO A 424 -4.66 31.50 7.12
N SER A 425 -4.61 32.82 7.31
CA SER A 425 -4.31 33.43 8.61
C SER A 425 -5.34 33.13 9.71
N SER A 426 -6.49 32.57 9.34
CA SER A 426 -7.53 32.09 10.27
C SER A 426 -7.24 30.72 10.88
N TRP A 427 -6.25 29.97 10.38
CA TRP A 427 -5.89 28.67 10.95
C TRP A 427 -5.31 28.82 12.35
N LYS A 428 -5.69 27.90 13.25
CA LYS A 428 -5.25 27.89 14.65
C LYS A 428 -4.19 26.82 14.94
N GLU A 429 -4.13 25.79 14.10
CA GLU A 429 -3.16 24.70 14.17
C GLU A 429 -2.31 24.72 12.89
N MET A 430 -1.01 24.48 13.05
CA MET A 430 -0.03 24.45 11.95
C MET A 430 1.19 23.61 12.36
N ALA A 431 1.90 23.05 11.39
CA ALA A 431 3.14 22.31 11.61
C ALA A 431 4.29 23.27 11.95
N ASP A 432 5.05 22.94 13.00
CA ASP A 432 6.14 23.76 13.56
C ASP A 432 5.73 25.21 13.80
N ALA A 433 4.71 25.41 14.63
CA ALA A 433 4.29 26.73 15.08
C ALA A 433 5.46 27.53 15.69
N ASN A 434 5.34 28.87 15.66
CA ASN A 434 6.32 29.78 16.26
C ASN A 434 6.57 29.43 17.73
N LYS A 435 7.84 29.32 18.11
CA LYS A 435 8.28 28.97 19.47
C LYS A 435 9.38 29.92 19.91
N LYS A 436 9.25 30.48 21.11
CA LYS A 436 10.37 31.15 21.78
C LYS A 436 11.25 30.14 22.51
N TYR A 437 12.55 30.35 22.49
CA TYR A 437 13.51 29.46 23.15
C TYR A 437 14.12 30.17 24.37
N THR A 438 14.29 29.46 25.48
CA THR A 438 15.14 29.96 26.57
C THR A 438 16.62 29.74 26.22
N PRO A 439 17.57 30.48 26.83
CA PRO A 439 18.99 30.24 26.62
C PRO A 439 19.42 28.78 26.89
N GLU A 440 18.80 28.12 27.86
CA GLU A 440 19.03 26.70 28.16
C GLU A 440 18.50 25.78 27.05
N GLU A 441 17.31 26.04 26.52
CA GLU A 441 16.75 25.29 25.39
C GLU A 441 17.60 25.45 24.13
N GLU A 442 18.06 26.67 23.82
CA GLU A 442 18.93 26.90 22.65
C GLU A 442 20.23 26.12 22.73
N VAL A 443 20.88 26.11 23.90
CA VAL A 443 22.11 25.35 24.12
C VAL A 443 21.83 23.86 24.00
N TYR A 444 20.72 23.39 24.58
CA TYR A 444 20.31 21.99 24.51
C TYR A 444 20.12 21.51 23.06
N GLU A 445 19.37 22.26 22.25
CA GLU A 445 19.14 21.93 20.84
C GLU A 445 20.47 21.91 20.04
N LYS A 446 21.34 22.91 20.24
CA LYS A 446 22.64 22.99 19.56
C LYS A 446 23.59 21.85 19.96
N VAL A 447 23.50 21.34 21.19
CA VAL A 447 24.31 20.19 21.63
C VAL A 447 23.79 18.88 21.03
N ILE A 448 22.47 18.73 20.89
CA ILE A 448 21.87 17.55 20.24
C ILE A 448 22.17 17.53 18.75
N ASP A 449 21.94 18.65 18.07
CA ASP A 449 22.24 18.81 16.66
C ASP A 449 22.94 20.16 16.43
N PRO A 450 24.27 20.14 16.22
CA PRO A 450 25.04 21.35 15.90
C PRO A 450 24.57 22.08 14.62
N ARG A 451 23.80 21.42 13.76
CA ARG A 451 23.20 22.00 12.55
C ARG A 451 21.78 22.53 12.80
N TYR A 452 21.25 22.45 14.02
CA TYR A 452 19.91 22.94 14.30
C TYR A 452 19.85 24.48 14.18
N LYS A 453 19.01 24.97 13.27
CA LYS A 453 18.73 26.40 13.13
C LYS A 453 17.60 26.80 14.09
N ILE A 454 17.93 27.65 15.07
CA ILE A 454 16.95 28.29 15.94
C ILE A 454 16.19 29.33 15.11
N VAL A 455 14.88 29.09 14.93
CA VAL A 455 13.99 29.99 14.21
C VAL A 455 12.75 30.20 15.09
N GLU A 456 12.67 31.34 15.78
CA GLU A 456 11.54 31.62 16.66
C GLU A 456 10.27 31.96 15.88
N GLU A 457 10.44 32.74 14.81
CA GLU A 457 9.38 33.11 13.87
C GLU A 457 9.53 32.25 12.60
N ARG A 458 8.90 31.08 12.56
CA ARG A 458 8.84 30.24 11.34
C ARG A 458 7.71 30.69 10.42
N TRP A 459 6.57 31.01 11.01
CA TRP A 459 5.35 31.46 10.35
C TRP A 459 5.22 32.98 10.42
N ARG A 460 5.04 33.61 9.26
CA ARG A 460 4.92 35.07 9.12
C ARG A 460 3.64 35.45 8.38
N PRO A 461 2.97 36.54 8.75
CA PRO A 461 1.84 37.04 7.97
C PRO A 461 2.30 37.60 6.62
N SER A 462 1.48 37.43 5.59
CA SER A 462 1.60 38.17 4.32
C SER A 462 1.25 39.65 4.52
N ARG A 463 1.72 40.55 3.63
CA ARG A 463 1.37 41.99 3.67
C ARG A 463 -0.12 42.29 3.80
N ASP A 464 -0.95 41.50 3.12
CA ASP A 464 -2.39 41.68 3.10
C ASP A 464 -3.11 41.03 4.29
N GLY A 465 -2.37 40.37 5.18
CA GLY A 465 -2.86 39.70 6.38
C GLY A 465 -3.71 38.46 6.13
N LYS A 466 -3.82 38.00 4.87
CA LYS A 466 -4.69 36.85 4.52
C LYS A 466 -4.03 35.50 4.73
N TRP A 467 -2.70 35.45 4.68
CA TRP A 467 -1.93 34.22 4.72
C TRP A 467 -0.90 34.24 5.84
N LEU A 468 -0.59 33.07 6.37
CA LEU A 468 0.65 32.78 7.06
C LEU A 468 1.51 31.93 6.13
N TRP A 469 2.80 32.26 6.02
CA TRP A 469 3.76 31.49 5.23
C TRP A 469 4.91 31.00 6.09
N LYS A 470 5.40 29.79 5.79
CA LYS A 470 6.46 29.11 6.54
C LYS A 470 7.83 29.32 5.88
N GLY A 471 8.78 29.87 6.63
CA GLY A 471 10.19 30.07 6.22
C GLY A 471 11.08 28.85 6.47
N ASP A 472 12.40 29.09 6.57
CA ASP A 472 13.43 28.04 6.76
C ASP A 472 13.37 26.93 5.71
N THR A 473 13.15 27.31 4.44
CA THR A 473 12.92 26.40 3.31
C THR A 473 14.08 25.44 3.08
N SER A 474 13.75 24.16 2.92
CA SER A 474 14.73 23.08 2.79
C SER A 474 15.21 22.88 1.35
N SER A 475 16.35 22.23 1.17
CA SER A 475 16.98 22.02 -0.14
C SER A 475 16.18 21.09 -1.05
N ASP A 476 15.52 20.08 -0.48
CA ASP A 476 14.61 19.17 -1.17
C ASP A 476 13.43 19.90 -1.83
N GLU A 477 12.89 20.95 -1.19
CA GLU A 477 11.85 21.78 -1.81
C GLU A 477 12.37 22.60 -2.98
N ILE A 478 13.56 23.21 -2.83
CA ILE A 478 14.20 23.92 -3.93
C ILE A 478 14.47 22.95 -5.08
N THR A 479 14.96 21.75 -4.80
CA THR A 479 15.17 20.71 -5.82
C THR A 479 13.88 20.38 -6.55
N ALA A 480 12.80 20.11 -5.80
CA ALA A 480 11.51 19.80 -6.38
C ALA A 480 10.98 20.96 -7.24
N HIS A 481 11.17 22.22 -6.81
CA HIS A 481 10.80 23.40 -7.60
C HIS A 481 11.55 23.47 -8.93
N PHE A 482 12.88 23.38 -8.92
CA PHE A 482 13.68 23.37 -10.16
C PHE A 482 13.26 22.22 -11.08
N PHE A 483 13.07 21.03 -10.52
CA PHE A 483 12.65 19.84 -11.25
C PHE A 483 11.28 20.01 -11.94
N GLY A 484 10.23 20.31 -11.19
CA GLY A 484 8.88 20.36 -11.74
C GLY A 484 8.63 21.59 -12.61
N LEU A 485 9.25 22.74 -12.30
CA LEU A 485 9.16 23.94 -13.15
C LEU A 485 9.87 23.75 -14.49
N ALA A 486 10.99 23.02 -14.53
CA ALA A 486 11.66 22.67 -15.79
C ALA A 486 10.77 21.78 -16.68
N ILE A 487 10.13 20.77 -16.09
CA ILE A 487 9.18 19.89 -16.80
C ILE A 487 7.98 20.70 -17.31
N TYR A 488 7.41 21.57 -16.47
CA TYR A 488 6.32 22.45 -16.90
C TYR A 488 6.73 23.37 -18.06
N TYR A 489 7.91 23.99 -17.98
CA TYR A 489 8.47 24.86 -19.02
C TYR A 489 8.61 24.14 -20.37
N ASP A 490 9.14 22.92 -20.36
CA ASP A 490 9.44 22.16 -21.59
C ASP A 490 8.19 21.57 -22.24
N PHE A 491 7.24 21.11 -21.44
CA PHE A 491 6.20 20.19 -21.91
C PHE A 491 4.79 20.78 -21.91
N CYS A 492 4.53 21.87 -21.18
CA CYS A 492 3.17 22.36 -20.95
C CYS A 492 3.00 23.87 -21.12
N ALA A 493 3.95 24.66 -20.64
CA ALA A 493 3.85 26.11 -20.60
C ALA A 493 3.81 26.75 -22.00
N ASP A 494 2.92 27.72 -22.16
CA ASP A 494 2.98 28.66 -23.31
C ASP A 494 4.03 29.76 -23.09
N GLU A 495 4.32 30.59 -24.10
CA GLU A 495 5.37 31.61 -23.98
C GLU A 495 5.16 32.63 -22.85
N PRO A 496 3.94 33.16 -22.60
CA PRO A 496 3.67 33.96 -21.41
C PRO A 496 4.01 33.24 -20.10
N GLU A 497 3.64 31.97 -19.96
CA GLU A 497 3.92 31.15 -18.78
C GLU A 497 5.41 30.84 -18.65
N LYS A 498 6.08 30.49 -19.75
CA LYS A 498 7.54 30.31 -19.81
C LYS A 498 8.28 31.56 -19.35
N GLY A 499 7.80 32.75 -19.72
CA GLY A 499 8.33 34.01 -19.21
C GLY A 499 8.27 34.12 -17.68
N LYS A 500 7.16 33.70 -17.07
CA LYS A 500 7.00 33.70 -15.61
C LYS A 500 7.89 32.66 -14.93
N VAL A 501 7.95 31.44 -15.47
CA VAL A 501 8.82 30.36 -14.96
C VAL A 501 10.29 30.79 -15.01
N ARG A 502 10.74 31.32 -16.15
CA ARG A 502 12.11 31.84 -16.35
C ARG A 502 12.45 32.90 -15.31
N ASN A 503 11.55 33.87 -15.10
CA ASN A 503 11.77 34.95 -14.15
C ASN A 503 11.80 34.45 -12.70
N LEU A 504 10.96 33.48 -12.34
CA LEU A 504 10.95 32.87 -11.00
C LEU A 504 12.25 32.12 -10.72
N LEU A 505 12.63 31.19 -11.60
CA LEU A 505 13.87 30.41 -11.46
C LEU A 505 15.10 31.32 -11.44
N LYS A 506 15.12 32.37 -12.28
CA LYS A 506 16.17 33.39 -12.27
C LYS A 506 16.30 34.07 -10.89
N ARG A 507 15.19 34.54 -10.30
CA ARG A 507 15.25 35.20 -8.98
C ARG A 507 15.77 34.26 -7.90
N ILE A 508 15.31 33.01 -7.88
CA ILE A 508 15.76 32.00 -6.91
C ILE A 508 17.26 31.72 -7.09
N MET A 509 17.70 31.48 -8.33
CA MET A 509 19.10 31.16 -8.63
C MET A 509 20.03 32.36 -8.34
N ASP A 510 19.63 33.58 -8.71
CA ASP A 510 20.39 34.78 -8.39
C ASP A 510 20.53 34.96 -6.87
N ARG A 511 19.45 34.77 -6.09
CA ARG A 511 19.52 34.82 -4.62
C ARG A 511 20.52 33.81 -4.06
N ILE A 512 20.52 32.59 -4.58
CA ILE A 512 21.45 31.54 -4.13
C ILE A 512 22.90 31.94 -4.46
N ILE A 513 23.18 32.40 -5.68
CA ILE A 513 24.53 32.83 -6.11
C ILE A 513 25.00 34.02 -5.27
N ASP A 514 24.20 35.07 -5.18
CA ASP A 514 24.51 36.31 -4.44
C ASP A 514 24.66 36.03 -2.94
N GLY A 515 23.99 34.99 -2.45
CA GLY A 515 24.10 34.49 -1.09
C GLY A 515 25.43 33.80 -0.76
N GLY A 516 26.23 33.43 -1.77
CA GLY A 516 27.41 32.57 -1.62
C GLY A 516 27.10 31.08 -1.80
N TYR A 517 26.15 30.76 -2.69
CA TYR A 517 25.58 29.42 -2.92
C TYR A 517 24.88 28.83 -1.70
N VAL A 518 24.16 29.67 -0.96
CA VAL A 518 23.25 29.26 0.11
C VAL A 518 21.91 29.94 -0.10
N LEU A 519 20.82 29.30 0.29
CA LEU A 519 19.52 29.96 0.37
C LEU A 519 19.50 30.79 1.64
N ARG A 520 19.72 32.10 1.52
CA ARG A 520 19.53 33.02 2.66
C ARG A 520 18.05 33.11 2.99
N ASP A 521 17.72 32.90 4.24
CA ASP A 521 16.42 33.13 4.82
C ASP A 521 16.22 34.64 5.09
N ILE A 522 15.10 34.99 5.69
CA ILE A 522 14.66 36.37 5.92
C ILE A 522 15.45 37.03 7.07
N ASP A 523 15.99 36.21 7.97
CA ASP A 523 16.91 36.64 9.03
C ASP A 523 18.32 36.99 8.50
N GLY A 524 18.60 36.77 7.22
CA GLY A 524 19.88 37.04 6.57
C GLY A 524 20.87 35.87 6.63
N GLU A 525 20.61 34.86 7.47
CA GLU A 525 21.39 33.64 7.58
C GLU A 525 20.88 32.58 6.59
N HIS A 526 21.69 31.55 6.29
CA HIS A 526 21.20 30.48 5.43
C HIS A 526 20.06 29.70 6.09
N THR A 527 19.14 29.14 5.30
CA THR A 527 18.18 28.14 5.81
C THR A 527 18.94 26.90 6.27
N ARG A 528 18.34 26.10 7.15
CA ARG A 528 19.02 24.95 7.75
C ARG A 528 19.65 24.02 6.71
N TRP A 529 18.93 23.73 5.63
CA TRP A 529 19.33 22.75 4.62
C TRP A 529 19.73 23.35 3.27
N GLY A 530 19.39 24.62 2.99
CA GLY A 530 19.72 25.29 1.73
C GLY A 530 21.19 25.71 1.64
N VAL A 531 22.10 24.73 1.59
CA VAL A 531 23.55 24.95 1.60
C VAL A 531 24.22 24.21 0.45
N TRP A 532 24.80 24.97 -0.47
CA TRP A 532 25.54 24.44 -1.63
C TRP A 532 26.92 25.08 -1.80
N SER A 533 27.40 25.79 -0.77
CA SER A 533 28.62 26.58 -0.85
C SER A 533 29.90 25.74 -0.87
N PRO A 534 30.89 26.09 -1.71
CA PRO A 534 32.17 25.38 -1.74
C PRO A 534 32.86 25.38 -0.38
N GLU A 535 32.80 26.51 0.33
CA GLU A 535 33.35 26.66 1.68
C GLU A 535 32.81 25.58 2.63
N LYS A 536 31.49 25.38 2.69
CA LYS A 536 30.88 24.40 3.59
C LYS A 536 31.05 22.98 3.07
N LEU A 537 30.73 22.72 1.80
CA LEU A 537 30.72 21.35 1.27
C LEU A 537 32.12 20.71 1.21
N LYS A 538 33.20 21.50 1.10
CA LYS A 538 34.58 21.00 1.03
C LYS A 538 35.29 21.01 2.37
N HIS A 539 34.98 21.96 3.25
CA HIS A 539 35.79 22.21 4.46
C HIS A 539 35.02 22.05 5.77
N ASP A 540 33.70 22.01 5.76
CA ASP A 540 32.88 21.81 6.96
C ASP A 540 32.49 20.31 7.09
N PRO A 541 33.00 19.59 8.12
CA PRO A 541 32.68 18.18 8.31
C PRO A 541 31.20 17.91 8.59
N HIS A 542 30.41 18.93 8.98
CA HIS A 542 28.97 18.79 9.18
C HIS A 542 28.18 18.51 7.89
N TRP A 543 28.79 18.73 6.73
CA TRP A 543 28.19 18.48 5.41
C TRP A 543 28.80 17.27 4.71
N LEU A 544 29.62 16.46 5.40
CA LEU A 544 30.36 15.37 4.78
C LEU A 544 29.45 14.33 4.10
N ASN A 545 28.27 14.07 4.66
CA ASN A 545 27.34 13.07 4.13
C ASN A 545 26.55 13.61 2.94
N GLU A 546 26.18 14.88 2.97
CA GLU A 546 25.28 15.52 2.01
C GLU A 546 26.04 16.24 0.88
N ARG A 547 27.34 16.53 1.02
CA ARG A 547 28.12 17.32 0.03
C ARG A 547 28.04 16.79 -1.40
N GLY A 548 27.95 15.47 -1.58
CA GLY A 548 27.81 14.86 -2.90
C GLY A 548 26.44 15.12 -3.49
N ILE A 549 25.39 14.97 -2.68
CA ILE A 549 24.00 15.26 -3.04
C ILE A 549 23.83 16.75 -3.34
N ASN A 550 24.28 17.61 -2.45
CA ASN A 550 24.18 19.06 -2.59
C ASN A 550 24.97 19.57 -3.81
N ALA A 551 26.11 18.97 -4.14
CA ALA A 551 26.80 19.28 -5.39
C ALA A 551 25.95 18.94 -6.63
N VAL A 552 25.22 17.81 -6.64
CA VAL A 552 24.31 17.46 -7.75
C VAL A 552 23.13 18.44 -7.83
N GLU A 553 22.54 18.83 -6.70
CA GLU A 553 21.46 19.82 -6.62
C GLU A 553 21.84 21.13 -7.32
N ILE A 554 22.90 21.79 -6.86
CA ILE A 554 23.24 23.13 -7.36
C ILE A 554 23.64 23.13 -8.83
N LEU A 555 24.33 22.08 -9.29
CA LEU A 555 24.66 21.91 -10.70
C LEU A 555 23.38 21.71 -11.54
N SER A 556 22.40 20.98 -11.02
CA SER A 556 21.09 20.81 -11.63
C SER A 556 20.33 22.14 -11.74
N TYR A 557 20.37 22.96 -10.69
CA TYR A 557 19.69 24.26 -10.67
C TYR A 557 20.31 25.23 -11.69
N LEU A 558 21.63 25.29 -11.74
CA LEU A 558 22.35 26.15 -12.68
C LEU A 558 22.09 25.74 -14.13
N LYS A 559 22.12 24.43 -14.43
CA LYS A 559 21.79 23.91 -15.77
C LYS A 559 20.35 24.18 -16.16
N THR A 560 19.42 23.96 -15.25
CA THR A 560 18.00 24.29 -15.46
C THR A 560 17.83 25.79 -15.73
N THR A 561 18.47 26.65 -14.94
CA THR A 561 18.38 28.10 -15.10
C THR A 561 18.98 28.55 -16.42
N TYR A 562 20.14 28.00 -16.81
CA TYR A 562 20.75 28.25 -18.11
C TYR A 562 19.82 27.86 -19.26
N HIS A 563 19.25 26.65 -19.21
CA HIS A 563 18.32 26.15 -20.22
C HIS A 563 17.10 27.08 -20.42
N VAL A 564 16.46 27.50 -19.32
CA VAL A 564 15.25 28.34 -19.43
C VAL A 564 15.54 29.80 -19.78
N THR A 565 16.73 30.32 -19.45
CA THR A 565 17.08 31.74 -19.64
C THR A 565 17.94 32.02 -20.88
N GLY A 566 18.83 31.10 -21.25
CA GLY A 566 19.93 31.34 -22.19
C GLY A 566 21.01 32.28 -21.66
N ASP A 567 21.02 32.61 -20.36
CA ASP A 567 21.96 33.55 -19.77
C ASP A 567 23.27 32.84 -19.38
N GLU A 568 24.35 33.16 -20.12
CA GLU A 568 25.70 32.63 -19.94
C GLU A 568 26.27 32.79 -18.52
N LYS A 569 25.71 33.67 -17.68
CA LYS A 569 26.05 33.74 -16.25
C LYS A 569 25.96 32.36 -15.60
N TYR A 570 24.86 31.64 -15.80
CA TYR A 570 24.61 30.37 -15.09
C TYR A 570 25.48 29.23 -15.59
N GLN A 571 25.81 29.20 -16.89
CA GLN A 571 26.76 28.23 -17.44
C GLN A 571 28.17 28.46 -16.87
N LYS A 572 28.60 29.71 -16.73
CA LYS A 572 29.90 30.04 -16.09
C LYS A 572 29.95 29.66 -14.62
N GLU A 573 28.88 29.92 -13.87
CA GLU A 573 28.78 29.50 -12.47
C GLU A 573 28.77 27.98 -12.33
N TYR A 574 28.10 27.27 -13.24
CA TYR A 574 28.11 25.81 -13.33
C TYR A 574 29.53 25.28 -13.56
N GLU A 575 30.25 25.83 -14.54
CA GLU A 575 31.63 25.44 -14.85
C GLU A 575 32.59 25.74 -13.71
N LYS A 576 32.45 26.90 -13.06
CA LYS A 576 33.23 27.28 -11.88
C LYS A 576 33.06 26.26 -10.76
N LEU A 577 31.82 25.90 -10.39
CA LEU A 577 31.60 24.91 -9.34
C LEU A 577 32.14 23.54 -9.74
N LEU A 578 31.89 23.13 -10.98
CA LEU A 578 32.26 21.80 -11.46
C LEU A 578 33.78 21.61 -11.57
N ILE A 579 34.49 22.61 -12.06
CA ILE A 579 35.91 22.55 -12.41
C ILE A 579 36.76 23.20 -11.32
N ASP A 580 36.57 24.49 -11.05
CA ASP A 580 37.44 25.27 -10.17
C ASP A 580 37.25 24.86 -8.71
N GLU A 581 36.01 24.58 -8.32
CA GLU A 581 35.68 24.09 -6.98
C GLU A 581 35.72 22.56 -6.87
N ASP A 582 36.01 21.85 -7.96
CA ASP A 582 36.10 20.39 -8.03
C ASP A 582 34.81 19.66 -7.58
N TYR A 583 33.63 20.21 -7.89
CA TYR A 583 32.39 19.48 -7.64
C TYR A 583 32.28 18.21 -8.50
N ALA A 584 33.05 18.13 -9.58
CA ALA A 584 33.20 16.91 -10.36
C ALA A 584 33.62 15.69 -9.51
N SER A 585 34.47 15.88 -8.50
CA SER A 585 34.85 14.79 -7.59
C SER A 585 33.74 14.42 -6.60
N LEU A 586 32.96 15.41 -6.13
CA LEU A 586 31.86 15.22 -5.19
C LEU A 586 30.69 14.47 -5.82
N VAL A 587 30.29 14.83 -7.04
CA VAL A 587 29.12 14.23 -7.69
C VAL A 587 29.33 12.78 -8.09
N LYS A 588 30.58 12.36 -8.34
CA LYS A 588 30.91 11.00 -8.82
C LYS A 588 30.29 9.89 -7.97
N ARG A 589 30.19 10.11 -6.65
CA ARG A 589 29.51 9.23 -5.70
C ARG A 589 28.61 10.05 -4.77
N ALA A 590 27.64 10.73 -5.37
CA ALA A 590 26.80 11.68 -4.66
C ALA A 590 26.10 11.08 -3.44
N LYS A 591 25.47 9.89 -3.60
CA LYS A 591 24.75 9.20 -2.53
C LYS A 591 25.69 8.46 -1.57
N ASN A 592 25.52 8.65 -0.27
CA ASN A 592 26.19 7.87 0.77
C ASN A 592 25.35 6.66 1.20
N TYR A 593 26.00 5.50 1.38
CA TYR A 593 25.38 4.25 1.87
C TYR A 593 25.97 3.74 3.19
N GLY A 594 26.67 4.60 3.94
CA GLY A 594 27.06 4.30 5.31
C GLY A 594 25.83 4.06 6.17
N ALA A 595 25.84 3.03 7.03
CA ALA A 595 24.66 2.57 7.76
C ALA A 595 23.97 3.65 8.61
N SER A 596 24.72 4.67 9.08
CA SER A 596 24.24 5.81 9.85
C SER A 596 23.82 7.02 9.00
N ALA A 597 23.99 6.95 7.68
CA ALA A 597 23.77 8.05 6.74
C ALA A 597 22.73 7.70 5.65
N ILE A 598 22.17 6.49 5.67
CA ILE A 598 21.12 6.10 4.71
C ILE A 598 19.79 6.75 5.12
N THR A 599 19.30 7.63 4.26
CA THR A 599 17.94 8.17 4.29
C THR A 599 17.34 8.10 2.89
N HIS A 600 16.04 7.83 2.80
CA HIS A 600 15.32 7.76 1.52
C HIS A 600 14.99 9.16 0.96
N ILE A 601 15.07 10.20 1.79
CA ILE A 601 14.91 11.58 1.34
C ILE A 601 15.97 11.91 0.28
N ASP A 602 17.24 11.57 0.51
CA ASP A 602 18.26 11.86 -0.51
C ASP A 602 18.09 11.04 -1.79
N ASP A 603 17.44 9.87 -1.72
CA ASP A 603 17.16 9.08 -2.92
C ASP A 603 16.12 9.80 -3.80
N GLU A 604 15.06 10.35 -3.20
CA GLU A 604 14.07 11.18 -3.90
C GLU A 604 14.68 12.48 -4.42
N LEU A 605 15.48 13.16 -3.59
CA LEU A 605 16.14 14.41 -3.93
C LEU A 605 17.09 14.24 -5.14
N LEU A 606 17.93 13.20 -5.15
CA LEU A 606 18.78 12.89 -6.30
C LEU A 606 17.96 12.53 -7.54
N ALA A 607 16.83 11.84 -7.38
CA ALA A 607 15.93 11.53 -8.48
C ALA A 607 15.37 12.81 -9.14
N PHE A 608 15.07 13.85 -8.36
CA PHE A 608 14.66 15.15 -8.90
C PHE A 608 15.84 15.93 -9.53
N ALA A 609 17.05 15.80 -9.00
CA ALA A 609 18.19 16.59 -9.47
C ALA A 609 18.81 16.07 -10.78
N TYR A 610 18.94 14.75 -10.98
CA TYR A 610 19.63 14.21 -12.16
C TYR A 610 19.02 14.59 -13.52
N PRO A 611 17.70 14.61 -13.73
CA PRO A 611 17.11 14.84 -15.06
C PRO A 611 17.62 16.09 -15.79
N ALA A 612 17.82 17.21 -15.09
CA ALA A 612 18.36 18.42 -15.71
C ALA A 612 19.80 18.24 -16.22
N LEU A 613 20.64 17.52 -15.46
CA LEU A 613 22.03 17.26 -15.83
C LEU A 613 22.16 16.37 -17.06
N PHE A 614 21.21 15.46 -17.31
CA PHE A 614 21.21 14.63 -18.50
C PHE A 614 20.53 15.29 -19.71
N ARG A 615 19.53 16.14 -19.47
CA ARG A 615 18.73 16.75 -20.54
C ARG A 615 19.35 18.03 -21.09
N TYR A 616 20.10 18.78 -20.28
CA TYR A 616 20.60 20.11 -20.64
C TYR A 616 22.13 20.18 -20.72
N GLU A 617 22.86 19.13 -20.33
CA GLU A 617 24.30 19.04 -20.59
C GLU A 617 24.57 18.55 -22.01
N THR A 618 25.54 19.16 -22.67
CA THR A 618 25.96 18.89 -24.04
C THR A 618 27.39 18.35 -24.13
N GLU A 619 28.19 18.55 -23.08
CA GLU A 619 29.57 18.08 -22.98
C GLU A 619 29.63 16.60 -22.60
N GLU A 620 30.06 15.75 -23.53
CA GLU A 620 30.12 14.29 -23.35
C GLU A 620 30.95 13.85 -22.14
N LYS A 621 32.03 14.60 -21.82
CA LYS A 621 32.86 14.33 -20.63
C LYS A 621 32.06 14.42 -19.33
N TRP A 622 31.12 15.34 -19.22
CA TRP A 622 30.30 15.56 -18.03
C TRP A 622 29.13 14.59 -18.01
N LEU A 623 28.51 14.30 -19.16
CA LEU A 623 27.51 13.24 -19.28
C LEU A 623 28.04 11.88 -18.83
N LYS A 624 29.32 11.56 -19.14
CA LYS A 624 29.98 10.34 -18.66
C LYS A 624 30.12 10.32 -17.14
N LEU A 625 30.50 11.45 -16.52
CA LEU A 625 30.58 11.58 -15.06
C LEU A 625 29.21 11.39 -14.40
N TYR A 626 28.17 12.03 -14.95
CA TYR A 626 26.81 11.91 -14.43
C TYR A 626 26.25 10.51 -14.58
N ARG A 627 26.62 9.79 -15.65
CA ARG A 627 26.29 8.37 -15.81
C ARG A 627 26.89 7.51 -14.69
N GLU A 628 28.17 7.72 -14.35
CA GLU A 628 28.79 7.01 -13.22
C GLU A 628 28.09 7.35 -11.88
N SER A 629 27.71 8.61 -11.69
CA SER A 629 27.02 9.10 -10.49
C SER A 629 25.62 8.48 -10.32
N ILE A 630 24.78 8.54 -11.37
CA ILE A 630 23.42 7.98 -11.31
C ILE A 630 23.45 6.45 -11.20
N ASP A 631 24.43 5.76 -11.80
CA ASP A 631 24.63 4.32 -11.63
C ASP A 631 25.02 3.96 -10.19
N HIS A 632 25.72 4.84 -9.48
CA HIS A 632 26.01 4.65 -8.05
C HIS A 632 24.74 4.75 -7.21
N TRP A 633 23.93 5.79 -7.42
CA TRP A 633 22.65 6.00 -6.75
C TRP A 633 21.65 4.87 -7.04
N TYR A 634 21.48 4.52 -8.31
CA TYR A 634 20.48 3.53 -8.72
C TYR A 634 20.78 2.13 -8.16
N ARG A 635 22.05 1.77 -8.01
CA ARG A 635 22.44 0.49 -7.40
C ARG A 635 21.90 0.31 -5.97
N GLY A 636 21.76 1.38 -5.20
CA GLY A 636 21.16 1.33 -3.86
C GLY A 636 19.64 1.33 -3.89
N ALA A 637 19.03 2.06 -4.83
CA ALA A 637 17.58 2.25 -4.89
C ALA A 637 16.81 1.17 -5.67
N GLN A 638 17.45 0.43 -6.60
CA GLN A 638 16.76 -0.49 -7.51
C GLN A 638 15.94 -1.59 -6.81
N ASN A 639 16.36 -2.02 -5.61
CA ASN A 639 15.68 -3.09 -4.87
C ASN A 639 14.39 -2.62 -4.18
N GLU A 640 14.11 -1.31 -4.18
CA GLU A 640 12.87 -0.74 -3.63
C GLU A 640 11.68 -0.89 -4.57
N LYS A 641 11.94 -1.30 -5.82
CA LYS A 641 10.91 -1.47 -6.86
C LYS A 641 10.06 -0.21 -7.07
N SER A 642 10.68 0.96 -6.85
CA SER A 642 10.07 2.29 -7.02
C SER A 642 9.90 2.60 -8.52
N PRO A 643 8.67 2.73 -9.04
CA PRO A 643 8.44 3.16 -10.41
C PRO A 643 9.02 4.55 -10.67
N MET A 644 9.03 5.44 -9.67
CA MET A 644 9.63 6.77 -9.80
C MET A 644 11.14 6.68 -10.05
N PHE A 645 11.88 5.94 -9.23
CA PHE A 645 13.33 5.83 -9.37
C PHE A 645 13.72 5.09 -10.66
N ASN A 646 13.01 4.00 -10.97
CA ASN A 646 13.25 3.23 -12.19
C ASN A 646 12.98 4.04 -13.45
N PHE A 647 11.89 4.81 -13.51
CA PHE A 647 11.56 5.61 -14.68
C PHE A 647 12.42 6.87 -14.81
N ILE A 648 12.83 7.49 -13.71
CA ILE A 648 13.82 8.59 -13.74
C ILE A 648 15.17 8.08 -14.23
N TYR A 649 15.62 6.91 -13.75
CA TYR A 649 16.84 6.27 -14.24
C TYR A 649 16.73 5.99 -15.74
N ALA A 650 15.60 5.44 -16.19
CA ALA A 650 15.34 5.19 -17.61
C ALA A 650 15.30 6.49 -18.44
N TRP A 651 14.74 7.57 -17.90
CA TRP A 651 14.71 8.88 -18.56
C TRP A 651 16.12 9.43 -18.78
N CYS A 652 17.01 9.26 -17.80
CA CYS A 652 18.39 9.74 -17.88
C CYS A 652 19.29 8.83 -18.73
N THR A 653 19.07 7.51 -18.69
CA THR A 653 20.02 6.53 -19.24
C THR A 653 19.56 5.84 -20.52
N GLY A 654 18.26 5.86 -20.82
CA GLY A 654 17.66 5.27 -22.02
C GLY A 654 17.05 3.87 -21.84
N SER A 655 17.12 3.27 -20.64
CA SER A 655 16.50 1.94 -20.39
C SER A 655 16.11 1.74 -18.93
N ASP A 656 14.98 1.05 -18.70
CA ASP A 656 14.56 0.60 -17.35
C ASP A 656 14.92 -0.89 -17.16
N PRO A 657 15.87 -1.24 -16.28
CA PRO A 657 16.22 -2.62 -16.01
C PRO A 657 15.15 -3.40 -15.22
N ASN A 658 14.20 -2.70 -14.57
CA ASN A 658 13.22 -3.26 -13.64
C ASN A 658 11.77 -2.95 -14.01
N LEU A 659 11.47 -2.74 -15.29
CA LEU A 659 10.15 -2.33 -15.78
C LEU A 659 9.00 -3.22 -15.28
N LYS A 660 9.17 -4.55 -15.27
CA LYS A 660 8.13 -5.47 -14.78
C LYS A 660 7.80 -5.26 -13.30
N ASP A 661 8.82 -4.99 -12.48
CA ASP A 661 8.64 -4.68 -11.07
C ASP A 661 7.96 -3.31 -10.90
N SER A 662 8.34 -2.30 -11.69
CA SER A 662 7.67 -0.99 -11.71
C SER A 662 6.17 -1.12 -12.00
N ILE A 663 5.79 -1.90 -13.02
CA ILE A 663 4.37 -2.13 -13.36
C ILE A 663 3.67 -2.94 -12.27
N ALA A 664 4.31 -3.97 -11.71
CA ALA A 664 3.74 -4.73 -10.59
C ALA A 664 3.47 -3.82 -9.38
N THR A 665 4.42 -2.93 -9.03
CA THR A 665 4.25 -1.95 -7.96
C THR A 665 3.09 -1.00 -8.24
N LEU A 666 2.99 -0.42 -9.44
CA LEU A 666 1.87 0.47 -9.80
C LEU A 666 0.51 -0.26 -9.72
N ARG A 667 0.43 -1.51 -10.16
CA ARG A 667 -0.80 -2.32 -10.07
C ARG A 667 -1.19 -2.64 -8.63
N ASP A 668 -0.20 -2.89 -7.79
CA ASP A 668 -0.40 -3.32 -6.40
C ASP A 668 -0.68 -2.19 -5.40
N ILE A 669 -0.23 -0.95 -5.70
CA ILE A 669 -0.60 0.25 -4.91
C ILE A 669 -2.14 0.27 -4.69
N PRO A 670 -2.63 0.25 -3.43
CA PRO A 670 -4.06 0.24 -3.15
C PRO A 670 -4.78 1.48 -3.66
N PHE A 671 -6.04 1.34 -4.06
CA PHE A 671 -6.93 2.50 -4.27
C PHE A 671 -7.23 3.25 -2.97
N ASP A 672 -7.17 2.56 -1.82
CA ASP A 672 -7.30 3.17 -0.50
C ASP A 672 -6.02 3.92 -0.10
N LEU A 673 -6.09 5.26 -0.07
CA LEU A 673 -4.99 6.16 0.28
C LEU A 673 -4.96 6.54 1.77
N ILE A 674 -5.83 5.96 2.59
CA ILE A 674 -5.84 6.18 4.04
C ILE A 674 -4.61 5.52 4.65
N ASN A 675 -3.92 6.25 5.51
CA ASN A 675 -2.67 5.84 6.13
C ASN A 675 -2.88 4.91 7.35
N TRP A 676 -3.52 3.77 7.11
CA TRP A 676 -3.74 2.74 8.12
C TRP A 676 -2.43 2.24 8.74
N THR A 677 -2.46 1.97 10.05
CA THR A 677 -1.33 1.27 10.69
C THR A 677 -1.24 -0.16 10.14
N VAL A 678 -0.07 -0.50 9.59
CA VAL A 678 0.27 -1.83 9.12
C VAL A 678 1.47 -2.33 9.90
N ASP A 679 1.24 -3.34 10.75
CA ASP A 679 2.27 -3.98 11.55
C ASP A 679 2.62 -5.34 10.95
N ASN A 680 3.79 -5.45 10.34
CA ASN A 680 4.34 -6.70 9.81
C ASN A 680 5.36 -7.36 10.76
N SER A 681 5.56 -6.82 11.96
CA SER A 681 6.55 -7.36 12.92
C SER A 681 6.11 -8.66 13.58
N ASN A 682 4.80 -8.96 13.55
CA ASN A 682 4.19 -10.14 14.16
C ASN A 682 3.85 -11.25 13.14
N ARG A 683 4.49 -11.23 11.97
CA ARG A 683 4.23 -12.16 10.87
C ARG A 683 5.22 -13.31 10.84
N GLU A 684 4.69 -14.54 10.82
CA GLU A 684 5.49 -15.76 10.71
C GLU A 684 6.10 -15.98 9.31
N ASP A 685 5.53 -15.34 8.28
CA ASP A 685 5.98 -15.44 6.88
C ASP A 685 6.94 -14.33 6.45
N VAL A 686 7.34 -13.45 7.36
CA VAL A 686 8.23 -12.31 7.06
C VAL A 686 9.45 -12.37 7.95
N LYS A 687 10.64 -12.36 7.34
CA LYS A 687 11.89 -12.21 8.08
C LYS A 687 12.14 -10.73 8.36
N LEU A 688 12.48 -10.43 9.61
CA LEU A 688 12.85 -9.09 10.05
C LEU A 688 14.37 -8.89 10.06
N THR A 689 14.81 -7.66 9.85
CA THR A 689 16.23 -7.26 9.82
C THR A 689 16.42 -5.81 10.29
N ARG A 690 17.64 -5.45 10.72
CA ARG A 690 18.09 -4.07 10.99
C ARG A 690 19.19 -3.67 10.02
N LYS A 691 19.10 -4.10 8.76
CA LYS A 691 20.04 -3.77 7.69
C LYS A 691 19.24 -3.38 6.44
N PRO A 692 19.69 -2.36 5.69
CA PRO A 692 20.92 -1.60 5.89
C PRO A 692 20.82 -0.46 6.94
N ILE A 693 19.61 0.04 7.21
CA ILE A 693 19.34 1.04 8.26
C ILE A 693 19.24 0.35 9.63
N LEU A 694 20.03 0.79 10.62
CA LEU A 694 20.16 0.10 11.91
C LEU A 694 19.05 0.46 12.91
N GLU A 695 18.52 1.68 12.80
CA GLU A 695 17.58 2.31 13.72
C GLU A 695 16.20 1.66 13.64
N LYS A 696 15.79 1.28 12.43
CA LYS A 696 14.45 0.75 12.13
C LYS A 696 14.46 -0.76 11.91
N ILE A 697 13.46 -1.45 12.47
CA ILE A 697 13.17 -2.84 12.12
C ILE A 697 12.54 -2.83 10.72
N GLN A 698 13.08 -3.65 9.84
CA GLN A 698 12.73 -3.72 8.43
C GLN A 698 12.36 -5.15 8.04
N THR A 699 11.64 -5.29 6.95
CA THR A 699 11.24 -6.56 6.34
C THR A 699 12.29 -7.04 5.34
N SER A 700 12.39 -8.35 5.14
CA SER A 700 13.23 -8.98 4.13
C SER A 700 12.58 -10.28 3.65
N PRO A 701 12.11 -10.39 2.39
CA PRO A 701 12.20 -9.41 1.31
C PRO A 701 11.27 -8.21 1.47
N LEU A 702 11.33 -7.26 0.53
CA LEU A 702 10.39 -6.15 0.42
C LEU A 702 8.98 -6.69 0.21
N LEU A 703 8.04 -6.22 1.03
CA LEU A 703 6.63 -6.55 0.87
C LEU A 703 5.99 -5.71 -0.25
N PRO A 704 4.97 -6.24 -0.94
CA PRO A 704 4.24 -5.47 -1.95
C PRO A 704 3.51 -4.27 -1.32
N PRO A 705 3.25 -3.17 -2.06
CA PRO A 705 2.51 -2.00 -1.56
C PRO A 705 1.22 -2.31 -0.78
N SER A 706 0.44 -3.32 -1.20
CA SER A 706 -0.81 -3.70 -0.55
C SER A 706 -0.64 -4.20 0.89
N GLU A 707 0.56 -4.65 1.24
CA GLU A 707 0.94 -5.18 2.56
C GLU A 707 1.71 -4.17 3.44
N ARG A 708 1.73 -2.88 3.04
CA ARG A 708 2.50 -1.80 3.69
C ARG A 708 1.65 -0.57 3.98
N GLY A 709 2.16 0.40 4.74
CA GLY A 709 1.55 1.72 4.88
C GLY A 709 1.53 2.48 3.54
N VAL A 710 0.74 3.55 3.46
CA VAL A 710 0.81 4.45 2.29
C VAL A 710 2.11 5.23 2.39
N ILE A 711 2.94 5.15 1.35
CA ILE A 711 4.33 5.60 1.39
C ILE A 711 4.66 6.38 0.13
N ARG A 712 5.20 7.60 0.31
CA ARG A 712 5.94 8.36 -0.71
C ARG A 712 7.36 7.85 -0.81
N TRP A 713 8.03 8.16 -1.91
CA TRP A 713 9.36 7.63 -2.23
C TRP A 713 10.47 8.22 -1.34
N ASP A 714 10.18 9.26 -0.56
CA ASP A 714 11.05 9.82 0.49
C ASP A 714 11.06 9.01 1.81
N LYS A 715 10.22 7.97 1.96
CA LYS A 715 10.11 7.18 3.20
C LYS A 715 10.70 5.78 3.05
N ASN A 716 11.10 5.21 4.19
CA ASN A 716 11.62 3.84 4.24
C ASN A 716 10.52 2.80 3.97
N CYS A 717 10.50 2.33 2.73
CA CYS A 717 9.52 1.37 2.25
C CYS A 717 9.70 -0.05 2.81
N TRP A 718 10.81 -0.32 3.51
CA TRP A 718 11.14 -1.59 4.17
C TRP A 718 10.70 -1.66 5.63
N GLU A 719 10.37 -0.54 6.27
CA GLU A 719 10.02 -0.48 7.70
C GLU A 719 8.89 -1.47 8.03
N ALA A 720 9.06 -2.25 9.10
CA ALA A 720 8.11 -3.32 9.44
C ALA A 720 6.78 -2.80 9.98
N ILE A 721 6.76 -1.59 10.56
CA ILE A 721 5.57 -0.96 11.14
C ILE A 721 5.43 0.43 10.54
N GLN A 722 4.30 0.69 9.88
CA GLN A 722 4.05 1.91 9.13
C GLN A 722 2.63 2.42 9.38
N GLY A 723 2.38 3.70 9.11
CA GLY A 723 1.04 4.33 9.19
C GLY A 723 0.72 5.03 10.52
N ASP A 724 -0.38 5.78 10.54
CA ASP A 724 -0.79 6.66 11.66
C ASP A 724 -2.17 6.32 12.26
N GLY A 725 -2.64 5.12 11.97
CA GLY A 725 -3.94 4.60 12.42
C GLY A 725 -5.12 5.15 11.61
N GLY A 726 -4.88 5.64 10.39
CA GLY A 726 -5.91 6.16 9.50
C GLY A 726 -6.32 7.60 9.80
N ARG A 727 -5.41 8.39 10.39
CA ARG A 727 -5.62 9.82 10.71
C ARG A 727 -5.27 10.75 9.56
N THR A 728 -4.58 10.25 8.54
CA THR A 728 -4.33 11.00 7.30
C THR A 728 -4.70 10.19 6.08
N GLU A 729 -5.06 10.88 5.00
CA GLU A 729 -5.10 10.36 3.64
C GLU A 729 -3.99 11.07 2.85
N TRP A 730 -3.18 10.31 2.12
CA TRP A 730 -2.00 10.87 1.43
C TRP A 730 -2.32 11.26 -0.02
N ALA A 731 -1.78 12.40 -0.45
CA ALA A 731 -1.93 12.81 -1.85
C ALA A 731 -1.29 11.77 -2.79
N PRO A 732 -1.94 11.43 -3.92
CA PRO A 732 -1.49 10.34 -4.79
C PRO A 732 -0.35 10.70 -5.75
N THR A 733 0.43 11.75 -5.46
CA THR A 733 1.56 12.20 -6.29
C THR A 733 2.58 11.11 -6.51
N PHE A 734 2.81 10.25 -5.50
CA PHE A 734 3.71 9.09 -5.56
C PHE A 734 3.28 8.05 -6.62
N TYR A 735 2.02 8.04 -7.06
CA TYR A 735 1.54 7.22 -8.17
C TYR A 735 1.41 8.03 -9.47
N LEU A 736 0.77 9.21 -9.40
CA LEU A 736 0.42 10.01 -10.58
C LEU A 736 1.66 10.41 -11.38
N PHE A 737 2.70 10.90 -10.70
CA PHE A 737 3.94 11.30 -11.35
C PHE A 737 4.63 10.14 -12.10
N PRO A 738 5.00 9.02 -11.47
CA PRO A 738 5.67 7.95 -12.20
C PRO A 738 4.79 7.29 -13.26
N TYR A 739 3.47 7.18 -13.05
CA TYR A 739 2.58 6.66 -14.09
C TYR A 739 2.65 7.51 -15.38
N TRP A 740 2.51 8.83 -15.26
CA TRP A 740 2.55 9.71 -16.44
C TRP A 740 3.94 9.89 -17.02
N LEU A 741 5.00 9.78 -16.20
CA LEU A 741 6.36 9.66 -16.71
C LEU A 741 6.52 8.37 -17.54
N GLY A 742 6.03 7.22 -17.05
CA GLY A 742 6.03 5.97 -17.80
C GLY A 742 5.27 6.03 -19.11
N ARG A 743 4.11 6.72 -19.13
CA ARG A 743 3.34 7.01 -20.36
C ARG A 743 4.12 7.92 -21.33
N HIS A 744 4.75 8.98 -20.82
CA HIS A 744 5.55 9.92 -21.61
C HIS A 744 6.76 9.26 -22.27
N LEU A 745 7.43 8.36 -21.54
CA LEU A 745 8.58 7.58 -22.03
C LEU A 745 8.18 6.39 -22.92
N ASN A 746 6.90 6.17 -23.19
CA ASN A 746 6.36 4.99 -23.88
C ASN A 746 6.73 3.65 -23.22
N LEU A 747 6.99 3.64 -21.92
CA LEU A 747 7.18 2.43 -21.10
C LEU A 747 5.84 1.73 -20.81
N ILE A 748 4.79 2.54 -20.66
CA ILE A 748 3.41 2.13 -20.46
C ILE A 748 2.63 2.56 -21.69
N LEU A 749 2.00 1.61 -22.38
CA LEU A 749 1.10 1.92 -23.49
C LEU A 749 -0.32 2.19 -22.96
N PRO A 750 -1.15 2.98 -23.66
CA PRO A 750 -2.55 3.16 -23.28
C PRO A 750 -3.28 1.82 -23.20
N PRO A 751 -4.36 1.73 -22.40
CA PRO A 751 -5.21 0.56 -22.40
C PRO A 751 -5.77 0.32 -23.81
N GLN A 752 -5.77 -0.94 -24.22
CA GLN A 752 -6.39 -1.30 -25.50
C GLN A 752 -7.90 -1.10 -25.42
N PRO A 753 -8.56 -0.61 -26.48
CA PRO A 753 -10.02 -0.54 -26.52
C PRO A 753 -10.58 -1.93 -26.19
N GLN A 754 -11.52 -2.01 -25.25
CA GLN A 754 -12.24 -3.26 -25.00
C GLN A 754 -12.89 -3.71 -26.32
N LYS A 755 -12.45 -4.87 -26.83
CA LYS A 755 -12.99 -5.46 -28.06
C LYS A 755 -14.38 -6.05 -27.86
#